data_AF-A0A7X9J0E9-F1
#
_entry.id   AF-A0A7X9J0E9-F1
#
_cell.length_a   1.000
_cell.length_b   1.000
_cell.length_c   1.000
_cell.angle_alpha   90.00
_cell.angle_beta   90.00
_cell.angle_gamma   90.00
#
_symmetry.space_group_name_H-M   'P 1'
#
loop_
_entity.id
_entity.type
_entity.pdbx_description
1 polymer ?
#
loop_
_entity_poly.entity_id
_entity_poly.type
_entity_poly.pdbx_seq_one_letter_code
_entity_poly.pdbx_strand_id
1 'polypeptide(L)'
;MIALAFAHALVTALVTALVIVIVDVIVIVIVDVIVIVVALVIALALVLPLPLVLPLPLVLPLPLALVPPALRRPGPGPARQGGGGRGVCAIAGVPPRTLRLPGRPRAWRLDGFRRAASTEIMQRRCGVWFGAGCLAVLFIAVPEATWGANDSVFVSQTVPATVTRGAPLPVELTFRNTGDTTWTRAAGYFLGSENPMDNMTWGTNRVWLPEADAVAPGASYTFRATLTAPAVEGIYDFQWRMLQEAVEWFGAYSTNLRIEVRAPVFACDGTETLCLDLTSAAAVEASGGVVVGGDFTAAGFQPSDRGGIDWEFGPEHDFSAGEMEVAVTGLLPRPGGEGDGGKVSIFDFCGLEPETNEGVGLQKMAEDYRDGHIFRYGMDDDGLADNWDAVIITGRDFRCYYSINDPPWQEGETHNFRLTWSSAGLELWIDATHCASGGNGDTFDPASKLFTLAARCTHYANQHAIARFTNLRLWARGARTCGNGVVDPGETCDGDCPTSCSDGDPCTADTLTGSAAACNAACSYPAVVACAAGDGCCPAGCTGATDADCGGPATCGNGVVDPGETCDGDCPTDCDDGDVCTADLPTGSAAACNAACRHTPIPICTGGDGCCPAGCTAANDPDCTGSGDAGTDSPGVPDSGGDGCDCTLGRGARGPSPLLLLLAAALLRRRRSR
;
A
#
# COMPACT_ATOMS: atom_id res chain seq x y z
N MET A 1 -53.01 57.28 -14.42
CA MET A 1 -51.94 58.01 -13.73
C MET A 1 -52.21 58.11 -12.23
N ILE A 2 -53.22 58.86 -11.76
CA ILE A 2 -53.51 59.03 -10.31
C ILE A 2 -53.89 57.72 -9.61
N ALA A 3 -54.74 56.88 -10.22
CA ALA A 3 -55.11 55.58 -9.65
C ALA A 3 -53.93 54.60 -9.54
N LEU A 4 -52.98 54.67 -10.49
CA LEU A 4 -51.78 53.82 -10.48
C LEU A 4 -50.78 54.27 -9.40
N ALA A 5 -50.66 55.58 -9.16
CA ALA A 5 -49.86 56.13 -8.08
C ALA A 5 -50.44 55.75 -6.70
N PHE A 6 -51.77 55.77 -6.54
CA PHE A 6 -52.44 55.31 -5.32
C PHE A 6 -52.25 53.81 -5.07
N ALA A 7 -52.35 52.98 -6.11
CA ALA A 7 -52.10 51.54 -5.99
C ALA A 7 -50.64 51.26 -5.57
N HIS A 8 -49.67 51.96 -6.16
CA HIS A 8 -48.26 51.80 -5.81
C HIS A 8 -47.96 52.24 -4.37
N ALA A 9 -48.53 53.36 -3.92
CA ALA A 9 -48.40 53.83 -2.55
C ALA A 9 -49.02 52.85 -1.54
N LEU A 10 -50.18 52.27 -1.86
CA LEU A 10 -50.84 51.27 -1.00
C LEU A 10 -50.03 49.98 -0.89
N VAL A 11 -49.49 49.48 -2.01
CA VAL A 11 -48.63 48.28 -2.01
C VAL A 11 -47.36 48.53 -1.21
N THR A 12 -46.73 49.70 -1.38
CA THR A 12 -45.51 50.06 -0.62
C THR A 12 -45.79 50.14 0.88
N ALA A 13 -46.93 50.70 1.28
CA ALA A 13 -47.35 50.77 2.68
C ALA A 13 -47.63 49.38 3.27
N LEU A 14 -48.29 48.49 2.51
CA LEU A 14 -48.58 47.11 2.94
C LEU A 14 -47.31 46.28 3.08
N VAL A 15 -46.36 46.40 2.13
CA VAL A 15 -45.06 45.72 2.20
C VAL A 15 -44.25 46.22 3.39
N THR A 16 -44.24 47.52 3.64
CA THR A 16 -43.53 48.10 4.79
C THR A 16 -44.13 47.61 6.11
N ALA A 17 -45.46 47.57 6.23
CA ALA A 17 -46.13 47.03 7.42
C ALA A 17 -45.85 45.54 7.63
N LEU A 18 -45.82 44.74 6.56
CA LEU A 18 -45.49 43.32 6.62
C LEU A 18 -44.03 43.10 7.08
N VAL A 19 -43.09 43.88 6.57
CA VAL A 19 -41.68 43.82 6.99
C VAL A 19 -41.52 44.15 8.47
N ILE A 20 -42.22 45.17 8.98
CA ILE A 20 -42.18 45.53 10.40
C ILE A 20 -42.70 44.36 11.26
N VAL A 21 -43.83 43.75 10.90
CA VAL A 21 -44.39 42.61 11.63
C VAL A 21 -43.44 41.40 11.62
N ILE A 22 -42.79 41.11 10.49
CA ILE A 22 -41.82 40.02 10.39
C ILE A 22 -40.59 40.29 11.27
N VAL A 23 -40.07 41.51 11.25
CA VAL A 23 -38.92 41.92 12.08
C VAL A 23 -39.26 41.83 13.56
N ASP A 24 -40.45 42.29 13.98
CA ASP A 24 -40.89 42.20 15.37
C ASP A 24 -41.04 40.75 15.83
N VAL A 25 -41.59 39.86 15.00
CA VAL A 25 -41.69 38.41 15.31
C VAL A 25 -40.31 37.77 15.42
N ILE A 26 -39.38 38.10 14.53
CA ILE A 26 -38.00 37.58 14.57
C ILE A 26 -37.29 38.05 15.84
N VAL A 27 -37.44 39.33 16.21
CA VAL A 27 -36.83 39.88 17.44
C VAL A 27 -37.40 39.17 18.68
N ILE A 28 -38.72 38.94 18.74
CA ILE A 28 -39.35 38.21 19.86
C ILE A 28 -38.80 36.78 19.96
N VAL A 29 -38.72 36.05 18.84
CA VAL A 29 -38.20 34.67 18.83
C VAL A 29 -36.72 34.63 19.26
N ILE A 30 -35.90 35.58 18.79
CA ILE A 30 -34.48 35.67 19.19
C ILE A 30 -34.36 35.95 20.69
N VAL A 31 -35.15 36.88 21.23
CA VAL A 31 -35.14 37.21 22.66
C VAL A 31 -35.57 36.00 23.50
N ASP A 32 -36.63 35.29 23.10
CA ASP A 32 -37.09 34.08 23.80
C ASP A 32 -36.03 32.96 23.77
N VAL A 33 -35.37 32.75 22.63
CA VAL A 33 -34.27 31.78 22.53
C VAL A 33 -33.09 32.16 23.43
N ILE A 34 -32.70 33.44 23.45
CA ILE A 34 -31.62 33.93 24.35
C ILE A 34 -32.00 33.69 25.81
N VAL A 35 -33.24 33.98 26.21
CA VAL A 35 -33.72 33.75 27.58
C VAL A 35 -33.67 32.26 27.94
N ILE A 36 -34.08 31.37 27.02
CA ILE A 36 -34.00 29.91 27.23
C ILE A 36 -32.55 29.44 27.36
N VAL A 37 -31.64 29.93 26.51
CA VAL A 37 -30.22 29.58 26.56
C VAL A 37 -29.58 30.05 27.87
N VAL A 38 -29.84 31.29 28.29
CA VAL A 38 -29.35 31.82 29.56
C VAL A 38 -29.89 31.01 30.75
N ALA A 39 -31.17 30.63 30.73
CA ALA A 39 -31.74 29.79 31.76
C ALA A 39 -31.09 28.39 31.82
N LEU A 40 -30.79 27.79 30.67
CA LEU A 40 -30.08 26.51 30.57
C LEU A 40 -28.63 26.61 31.09
N VAL A 41 -27.91 27.68 30.77
CA VAL A 41 -26.55 27.93 31.25
C VAL A 41 -26.53 28.10 32.78
N ILE A 42 -27.50 28.86 33.33
CA ILE A 42 -27.65 29.02 34.79
C ILE A 42 -27.99 27.68 35.44
N ALA A 43 -28.91 26.90 34.86
CA ALA A 43 -29.26 25.57 35.37
C ALA A 43 -28.06 24.62 35.34
N LEU A 44 -27.25 24.65 34.29
CA LEU A 44 -26.03 23.83 34.17
C LEU A 44 -24.96 24.23 35.18
N ALA A 45 -24.80 25.54 35.43
CA ALA A 45 -23.88 26.07 36.44
C ALA A 45 -24.30 25.71 37.88
N LEU A 46 -25.60 25.50 38.12
CA LEU A 46 -26.13 25.07 39.43
C LEU A 46 -26.04 23.56 39.66
N VAL A 47 -25.91 22.74 38.60
CA VAL A 47 -25.89 21.27 38.68
C VAL A 47 -24.47 20.69 38.68
N LEU A 48 -23.46 21.47 38.29
CA LEU A 48 -22.05 21.04 38.33
C LEU A 48 -21.39 21.43 39.67
N PRO A 49 -20.88 20.47 40.48
CA PRO A 49 -20.12 20.79 41.68
C PRO A 49 -18.71 21.29 41.30
N LEU A 50 -18.37 22.54 41.64
CA LEU A 50 -17.01 23.06 41.52
C LEU A 50 -16.03 22.26 42.41
N PRO A 51 -14.83 21.90 41.93
CA PRO A 51 -13.82 21.28 42.77
C PRO A 51 -13.16 22.31 43.70
N LEU A 52 -12.96 21.89 44.95
CA LEU A 52 -12.32 22.61 46.03
C LEU A 52 -10.91 23.10 45.67
N VAL A 53 -10.64 24.33 46.10
CA VAL A 53 -9.35 25.03 46.15
C VAL A 53 -8.29 24.23 46.92
N LEU A 54 -7.08 24.11 46.36
CA LEU A 54 -5.85 23.76 47.09
C LEU A 54 -4.94 25.01 47.21
N PRO A 55 -4.23 25.21 48.34
CA PRO A 55 -3.46 26.42 48.59
C PRO A 55 -2.00 26.31 48.08
N LEU A 56 -1.48 27.38 47.47
CA LEU A 56 -0.05 27.60 47.23
C LEU A 56 0.67 28.02 48.52
N PRO A 57 1.95 27.65 48.73
CA PRO A 57 2.83 28.36 49.64
C PRO A 57 3.60 29.48 48.93
N LEU A 58 3.64 30.63 49.59
CA LEU A 58 4.31 31.87 49.22
C LEU A 58 5.74 31.88 49.79
N VAL A 59 6.79 31.92 48.97
CA VAL A 59 8.12 32.41 49.39
C VAL A 59 8.79 33.15 48.23
N LEU A 60 8.90 34.47 48.40
CA LEU A 60 9.78 35.40 47.66
C LEU A 60 11.19 35.38 48.31
N PRO A 61 12.29 35.65 47.59
CA PRO A 61 12.64 37.06 47.29
C PRO A 61 13.35 37.34 45.94
N LEU A 62 13.20 38.61 45.51
CA LEU A 62 13.99 39.37 44.51
C LEU A 62 15.42 39.73 45.06
N PRO A 63 16.33 40.40 44.29
CA PRO A 63 16.57 40.41 42.84
C PRO A 63 18.06 40.49 42.39
N LEU A 64 18.24 40.54 41.07
CA LEU A 64 19.24 41.30 40.27
C LEU A 64 20.63 40.72 39.93
N ALA A 65 20.95 40.92 38.64
CA ALA A 65 22.24 41.22 38.00
C ALA A 65 23.09 40.08 37.39
N LEU A 66 23.00 39.98 36.05
CA LEU A 66 24.06 40.25 35.06
C LEU A 66 25.50 39.73 35.29
N VAL A 67 26.01 39.07 34.23
CA VAL A 67 27.38 39.03 33.65
C VAL A 67 28.02 37.61 33.55
N PRO A 68 28.69 37.26 32.42
CA PRO A 68 29.10 35.89 32.05
C PRO A 68 30.62 35.63 32.29
N PRO A 69 31.28 34.74 31.52
CA PRO A 69 31.86 33.47 31.98
C PRO A 69 33.37 33.53 32.30
N ALA A 70 33.91 32.47 32.93
CA ALA A 70 35.12 31.72 32.53
C ALA A 70 35.92 31.07 33.68
N LEU A 71 36.34 29.82 33.41
CA LEU A 71 37.64 29.19 33.71
C LEU A 71 37.99 28.59 35.10
N ARG A 72 38.38 27.31 34.98
CA ARG A 72 39.42 26.53 35.70
C ARG A 72 39.09 25.90 37.08
N ARG A 73 38.84 24.57 37.03
CA ARG A 73 39.47 23.41 37.74
C ARG A 73 40.47 23.71 38.89
N PRO A 74 40.84 22.72 39.75
CA PRO A 74 40.28 21.38 40.04
C PRO A 74 40.27 21.00 41.55
N GLY A 75 39.78 19.80 41.88
CA GLY A 75 40.38 18.98 42.95
C GLY A 75 39.44 18.47 44.05
N PRO A 76 39.81 17.38 44.76
CA PRO A 76 39.02 16.15 44.72
C PRO A 76 38.67 15.57 46.11
N GLY A 77 37.87 14.49 46.10
CA GLY A 77 38.01 13.40 47.08
C GLY A 77 36.79 13.12 47.98
N PRO A 78 36.74 11.93 48.60
CA PRO A 78 35.82 10.89 48.12
C PRO A 78 35.05 10.13 49.23
N ALA A 79 34.27 9.13 48.77
CA ALA A 79 33.93 7.86 49.47
C ALA A 79 32.83 7.94 50.55
N ARG A 80 32.02 6.90 50.84
CA ARG A 80 32.05 5.47 50.52
C ARG A 80 30.70 4.81 50.91
N GLN A 81 30.27 3.86 50.09
CA GLN A 81 29.69 2.52 50.36
C GLN A 81 28.63 2.22 51.45
N GLY A 82 27.65 1.42 51.01
CA GLY A 82 27.21 0.15 51.62
C GLY A 82 25.91 0.25 52.42
N GLY A 83 24.91 -0.64 52.33
CA GLY A 83 24.76 -1.93 51.65
C GLY A 83 23.77 -2.80 52.45
N GLY A 84 22.92 -3.57 51.75
CA GLY A 84 22.42 -4.87 52.23
C GLY A 84 21.06 -4.96 52.96
N GLY A 85 20.09 -5.64 52.33
CA GLY A 85 19.74 -7.02 52.74
C GLY A 85 18.44 -7.31 53.51
N ARG A 86 17.51 -7.98 52.79
CA ARG A 86 16.68 -9.17 53.15
C ARG A 86 15.65 -9.12 54.31
N GLY A 87 14.50 -9.78 54.07
CA GLY A 87 13.83 -10.60 55.10
C GLY A 87 12.30 -10.62 55.10
N VAL A 88 11.73 -11.81 54.95
CA VAL A 88 10.29 -12.18 54.85
C VAL A 88 9.68 -12.47 56.23
N CYS A 89 8.36 -12.25 56.43
CA CYS A 89 7.48 -13.12 57.24
C CYS A 89 5.99 -12.74 57.15
N ALA A 90 5.12 -13.75 57.18
CA ALA A 90 3.65 -13.67 57.17
C ALA A 90 3.08 -14.45 58.36
N ILE A 91 2.05 -13.97 59.08
CA ILE A 91 1.08 -14.79 59.87
C ILE A 91 -0.25 -13.99 60.07
N ALA A 92 -1.37 -14.74 60.14
CA ALA A 92 -2.79 -14.36 60.19
C ALA A 92 -3.40 -13.97 61.57
N GLY A 93 -4.66 -13.45 61.57
CA GLY A 93 -5.63 -13.58 62.70
C GLY A 93 -6.65 -12.45 62.98
N VAL A 94 -7.90 -12.56 62.47
CA VAL A 94 -9.28 -12.51 63.10
C VAL A 94 -9.57 -11.64 64.37
N PRO A 95 -10.81 -11.15 64.74
CA PRO A 95 -12.07 -10.65 64.08
C PRO A 95 -12.57 -9.25 64.64
N PRO A 96 -13.82 -8.77 64.37
CA PRO A 96 -14.87 -8.85 65.42
C PRO A 96 -16.37 -8.96 64.99
N ARG A 97 -17.18 -9.12 66.05
CA ARG A 97 -18.61 -9.42 66.29
C ARG A 97 -19.69 -8.39 65.88
N THR A 98 -20.72 -8.91 65.19
CA THR A 98 -22.19 -8.89 65.46
C THR A 98 -22.94 -7.69 66.10
N LEU A 99 -24.00 -7.24 65.40
CA LEU A 99 -25.31 -6.89 65.99
C LEU A 99 -26.45 -7.33 65.03
N ARG A 100 -27.51 -7.98 65.57
CA ARG A 100 -28.65 -8.60 64.85
C ARG A 100 -29.87 -7.66 64.81
N LEU A 101 -30.46 -7.49 63.60
CA LEU A 101 -31.85 -7.81 63.11
C LEU A 101 -33.08 -7.54 64.01
N PRO A 102 -34.33 -7.34 63.47
CA PRO A 102 -34.87 -8.07 62.30
C PRO A 102 -35.90 -7.37 61.37
N GLY A 103 -36.16 -7.99 60.21
CA GLY A 103 -37.33 -7.70 59.36
C GLY A 103 -37.23 -8.12 57.88
N ARG A 104 -37.14 -9.42 57.61
CA ARG A 104 -37.20 -10.08 56.27
C ARG A 104 -38.63 -10.00 55.65
N PRO A 105 -38.92 -10.58 54.46
CA PRO A 105 -38.24 -10.54 53.14
C PRO A 105 -39.25 -10.44 51.96
N ARG A 106 -38.79 -10.41 50.70
CA ARG A 106 -39.12 -11.45 49.69
C ARG A 106 -38.38 -11.21 48.37
N ALA A 107 -37.67 -12.26 47.96
CA ALA A 107 -36.99 -12.45 46.69
C ALA A 107 -37.96 -12.95 45.63
N TRP A 108 -37.66 -12.72 44.35
CA TRP A 108 -37.95 -13.68 43.27
C TRP A 108 -36.83 -13.69 42.22
N ARG A 109 -36.48 -14.92 41.84
CA ARG A 109 -35.52 -15.33 40.80
C ARG A 109 -36.27 -15.48 39.46
N LEU A 110 -35.49 -15.44 38.38
CA LEU A 110 -35.86 -15.59 36.97
C LEU A 110 -36.71 -16.83 36.64
N ASP A 111 -37.59 -16.69 35.64
CA ASP A 111 -37.71 -17.62 34.51
C ASP A 111 -38.52 -17.00 33.35
N GLY A 112 -38.08 -17.26 32.11
CA GLY A 112 -38.98 -17.46 30.96
C GLY A 112 -39.32 -16.28 30.06
N PHE A 113 -38.43 -15.97 29.11
CA PHE A 113 -38.73 -15.23 27.88
C PHE A 113 -39.78 -15.99 27.03
N ARG A 114 -40.97 -15.41 26.82
CA ARG A 114 -41.77 -15.60 25.59
C ARG A 114 -42.47 -14.30 25.22
N ARG A 115 -42.32 -13.94 23.95
CA ARG A 115 -42.84 -12.76 23.25
C ARG A 115 -44.37 -12.67 23.36
N ALA A 116 -44.91 -11.46 23.53
CA ALA A 116 -45.79 -10.81 22.53
C ALA A 116 -46.39 -9.50 23.07
N ALA A 117 -46.04 -8.42 22.37
CA ALA A 117 -46.79 -7.21 22.07
C ALA A 117 -47.87 -6.70 23.06
N SER A 118 -47.52 -5.55 23.64
CA SER A 118 -48.36 -4.40 23.97
C SER A 118 -49.51 -4.11 23.01
N THR A 119 -50.72 -3.86 23.54
CA THR A 119 -51.48 -2.60 23.41
C THR A 119 -52.89 -2.76 24.02
N GLU A 120 -53.15 -2.14 25.17
CA GLU A 120 -54.52 -1.76 25.55
C GLU A 120 -54.49 -0.38 26.22
N ILE A 121 -54.79 0.64 25.42
CA ILE A 121 -55.04 2.01 25.87
C ILE A 121 -56.53 2.14 26.18
N MET A 122 -56.83 2.23 27.47
CA MET A 122 -57.70 3.23 28.09
C MET A 122 -58.94 3.68 27.27
N GLN A 123 -60.08 3.02 27.48
CA GLN A 123 -61.39 3.67 27.31
C GLN A 123 -62.18 3.64 28.62
N ARG A 124 -62.10 4.75 29.35
CA ARG A 124 -63.14 5.16 30.30
C ARG A 124 -64.36 5.62 29.49
N ARG A 125 -65.47 4.89 29.59
CA ARG A 125 -66.80 5.45 29.36
C ARG A 125 -67.63 5.33 30.63
N CYS A 126 -67.99 6.49 31.17
CA CYS A 126 -69.06 6.64 32.15
C CYS A 126 -70.34 6.00 31.60
N GLY A 127 -70.93 5.10 32.38
CA GLY A 127 -72.28 4.63 32.11
C GLY A 127 -73.29 5.73 32.43
N VAL A 128 -74.09 6.10 31.43
CA VAL A 128 -75.42 6.68 31.65
C VAL A 128 -76.39 5.88 30.79
N TRP A 129 -77.30 5.19 31.48
CA TRP A 129 -78.39 4.42 30.93
C TRP A 129 -79.50 5.35 30.43
N PHE A 130 -79.96 5.20 29.19
CA PHE A 130 -81.30 5.62 28.78
C PHE A 130 -81.89 4.64 27.78
N GLY A 131 -83.05 4.09 28.15
CA GLY A 131 -84.19 3.87 27.24
C GLY A 131 -84.09 2.77 26.19
N ALA A 132 -84.93 1.76 26.35
CA ALA A 132 -85.15 0.67 25.40
C ALA A 132 -85.48 1.17 23.96
N GLY A 133 -84.66 0.75 23.00
CA GLY A 133 -84.91 0.90 21.56
C GLY A 133 -83.87 0.08 20.79
N CYS A 134 -84.24 -1.14 20.40
CA CYS A 134 -83.36 -2.02 19.64
C CYS A 134 -83.34 -1.56 18.17
N LEU A 135 -82.38 -0.69 17.81
CA LEU A 135 -81.99 -0.46 16.42
C LEU A 135 -80.75 -1.32 16.17
N ALA A 136 -80.92 -2.40 15.40
CA ALA A 136 -79.80 -3.22 14.95
C ALA A 136 -78.92 -2.39 14.02
N VAL A 137 -77.85 -1.81 14.56
CA VAL A 137 -76.76 -1.26 13.76
C VAL A 137 -76.00 -2.45 13.20
N LEU A 138 -76.16 -2.70 11.90
CA LEU A 138 -75.33 -3.62 11.13
C LEU A 138 -73.89 -3.09 11.19
N PHE A 139 -73.05 -3.70 12.02
CA PHE A 139 -71.60 -3.53 11.93
C PHE A 139 -71.14 -4.23 10.65
N ILE A 140 -70.97 -3.46 9.57
CA ILE A 140 -70.13 -3.90 8.47
C ILE A 140 -68.71 -3.94 9.04
N ALA A 141 -68.16 -5.14 9.25
CA ALA A 141 -66.75 -5.31 9.46
C ALA A 141 -66.04 -4.86 8.18
N VAL A 142 -65.55 -3.61 8.17
CA VAL A 142 -64.54 -3.21 7.21
C VAL A 142 -63.30 -4.04 7.57
N PRO A 143 -62.74 -4.85 6.66
CA PRO A 143 -61.49 -5.53 6.97
C PRO A 143 -60.48 -4.45 7.34
N GLU A 144 -59.81 -4.61 8.48
CA GLU A 144 -58.70 -3.76 8.86
C GLU A 144 -57.72 -3.77 7.68
N ALA A 145 -57.48 -2.62 7.08
CA ALA A 145 -56.36 -2.46 6.18
C ALA A 145 -55.10 -2.66 7.03
N THR A 146 -54.55 -3.87 7.03
CA THR A 146 -53.21 -4.11 7.58
C THR A 146 -52.26 -3.35 6.66
N TRP A 147 -51.81 -2.18 7.12
CA TRP A 147 -50.64 -1.54 6.53
C TRP A 147 -49.52 -2.58 6.60
N GLY A 148 -49.02 -3.05 5.44
CA GLY A 148 -47.96 -4.05 5.41
C GLY A 148 -46.78 -3.53 6.24
N ALA A 149 -46.26 -4.35 7.15
CA ALA A 149 -45.15 -3.94 8.00
C ALA A 149 -43.86 -3.95 7.18
N ASN A 150 -43.09 -2.86 7.22
CA ASN A 150 -41.75 -2.82 6.67
C ASN A 150 -40.79 -3.53 7.63
N ASP A 151 -40.02 -4.50 7.15
CA ASP A 151 -38.95 -5.11 7.93
C ASP A 151 -37.81 -5.59 7.04
N SER A 152 -36.59 -5.55 7.56
CA SER A 152 -35.41 -6.00 6.84
C SER A 152 -34.40 -6.68 7.76
N VAL A 153 -33.66 -7.63 7.22
CA VAL A 153 -32.48 -8.21 7.87
C VAL A 153 -31.24 -7.99 7.02
N PHE A 154 -30.14 -7.60 7.68
CA PHE A 154 -28.83 -7.49 7.06
C PHE A 154 -28.26 -8.88 6.78
N VAL A 155 -27.71 -9.08 5.58
CA VAL A 155 -27.15 -10.37 5.13
C VAL A 155 -25.63 -10.33 5.07
N SER A 156 -25.06 -9.40 4.31
CA SER A 156 -23.62 -9.29 4.07
C SER A 156 -23.23 -7.90 3.56
N GLN A 157 -21.95 -7.56 3.68
CA GLN A 157 -21.39 -6.38 3.04
C GLN A 157 -19.93 -6.61 2.61
N THR A 158 -19.54 -5.96 1.53
CA THR A 158 -18.17 -5.91 1.02
C THR A 158 -17.78 -4.44 0.92
N VAL A 159 -16.84 -4.02 1.78
CA VAL A 159 -16.42 -2.62 1.90
C VAL A 159 -14.92 -2.58 2.21
N PRO A 160 -14.11 -1.79 1.48
CA PRO A 160 -12.70 -1.60 1.82
C PRO A 160 -12.50 -1.08 3.25
N ALA A 161 -11.53 -1.65 3.96
CA ALA A 161 -11.19 -1.24 5.33
C ALA A 161 -10.41 0.09 5.38
N THR A 162 -9.77 0.46 4.26
CA THR A 162 -8.98 1.68 4.11
C THR A 162 -9.31 2.34 2.78
N VAL A 163 -9.32 3.66 2.76
CA VAL A 163 -9.53 4.46 1.54
C VAL A 163 -8.72 5.75 1.62
N THR A 164 -8.29 6.27 0.48
CA THR A 164 -7.64 7.57 0.42
C THR A 164 -8.68 8.70 0.58
N ARG A 165 -8.35 9.79 1.27
CA ARG A 165 -9.25 10.95 1.40
C ARG A 165 -9.80 11.42 0.05
N GLY A 166 -11.07 11.76 0.00
CA GLY A 166 -11.76 12.21 -1.23
C GLY A 166 -11.95 11.14 -2.32
N ALA A 167 -11.34 9.95 -2.20
CA ALA A 167 -11.41 8.92 -3.23
C ALA A 167 -12.78 8.23 -3.27
N PRO A 168 -13.18 7.68 -4.44
CA PRO A 168 -14.37 6.86 -4.56
C PRO A 168 -14.23 5.56 -3.73
N LEU A 169 -15.22 5.28 -2.90
CA LEU A 169 -15.34 4.08 -2.08
C LEU A 169 -16.43 3.16 -2.67
N PRO A 170 -16.07 2.10 -3.41
CA PRO A 170 -17.03 1.12 -3.89
C PRO A 170 -17.53 0.26 -2.71
N VAL A 171 -18.85 0.15 -2.56
CA VAL A 171 -19.49 -0.63 -1.49
C VAL A 171 -20.60 -1.52 -2.03
N GLU A 172 -20.71 -2.70 -1.42
CA GLU A 172 -21.83 -3.60 -1.63
C GLU A 172 -22.47 -3.96 -0.29
N LEU A 173 -23.79 -3.76 -0.16
CA LEU A 173 -24.56 -4.16 1.03
C LEU A 173 -25.78 -4.97 0.64
N THR A 174 -25.94 -6.15 1.21
CA THR A 174 -27.06 -7.05 0.94
C THR A 174 -28.04 -7.05 2.11
N PHE A 175 -29.30 -6.71 1.81
CA PHE A 175 -30.42 -6.80 2.74
C PHE A 175 -31.47 -7.77 2.20
N ARG A 176 -32.20 -8.41 3.11
CA ARG A 176 -33.36 -9.24 2.78
C ARG A 176 -34.62 -8.59 3.32
N ASN A 177 -35.63 -8.52 2.47
CA ASN A 177 -36.96 -8.05 2.84
C ASN A 177 -37.68 -9.13 3.66
N THR A 178 -37.95 -8.84 4.93
CA THR A 178 -38.68 -9.73 5.85
C THR A 178 -40.07 -9.19 6.21
N GLY A 179 -40.43 -8.03 5.65
CA GLY A 179 -41.74 -7.43 5.80
C GLY A 179 -42.75 -7.92 4.77
N ASP A 180 -43.91 -7.26 4.75
CA ASP A 180 -45.04 -7.58 3.87
C ASP A 180 -45.18 -6.62 2.68
N THR A 181 -44.32 -5.61 2.59
CA THR A 181 -44.31 -4.58 1.54
C THR A 181 -43.22 -4.83 0.52
N THR A 182 -43.47 -4.53 -0.75
CA THR A 182 -42.44 -4.57 -1.80
C THR A 182 -41.66 -3.26 -1.82
N TRP A 183 -40.34 -3.31 -1.71
CA TRP A 183 -39.51 -2.11 -1.79
C TRP A 183 -39.33 -1.68 -3.24
N THR A 184 -39.58 -0.41 -3.53
CA THR A 184 -39.35 0.20 -4.84
C THR A 184 -38.81 1.61 -4.66
N ARG A 185 -38.05 2.11 -5.65
CA ARG A 185 -37.61 3.50 -5.64
C ARG A 185 -38.79 4.48 -5.61
N ALA A 186 -39.82 4.23 -6.44
CA ALA A 186 -41.01 5.07 -6.55
C ALA A 186 -41.79 5.22 -5.23
N ALA A 187 -41.73 4.21 -4.36
CA ALA A 187 -42.33 4.25 -3.04
C ALA A 187 -41.38 4.77 -1.93
N GLY A 188 -40.20 5.27 -2.31
CA GLY A 188 -39.28 5.96 -1.39
C GLY A 188 -38.35 5.04 -0.60
N TYR A 189 -38.06 3.82 -1.06
CA TYR A 189 -37.20 2.87 -0.34
C TYR A 189 -35.72 2.99 -0.73
N PHE A 190 -34.84 3.05 0.27
CA PHE A 190 -33.38 3.14 0.11
C PHE A 190 -32.64 2.76 1.39
N LEU A 191 -31.31 2.71 1.33
CA LEU A 191 -30.46 2.72 2.52
C LEU A 191 -30.23 4.16 2.99
N GLY A 192 -30.46 4.40 4.27
CA GLY A 192 -30.08 5.61 4.98
C GLY A 192 -28.79 5.40 5.78
N SER A 193 -27.95 6.42 5.83
CA SER A 193 -26.71 6.41 6.61
C SER A 193 -27.01 6.38 8.11
N GLU A 194 -26.19 5.65 8.85
CA GLU A 194 -26.30 5.45 10.30
C GLU A 194 -24.95 5.62 10.98
N ASN A 195 -24.99 5.77 12.31
CA ASN A 195 -23.83 5.94 13.18
C ASN A 195 -22.85 7.06 12.73
N PRO A 196 -23.28 8.34 12.77
CA PRO A 196 -24.55 8.87 13.28
C PRO A 196 -25.73 8.75 12.30
N MET A 197 -26.96 8.72 12.81
CA MET A 197 -28.17 8.65 11.97
C MET A 197 -28.24 9.84 10.99
N ASP A 198 -28.49 9.55 9.72
CA ASP A 198 -28.72 10.52 8.65
C ASP A 198 -27.53 11.47 8.34
N ASN A 199 -26.30 10.97 8.47
CA ASN A 199 -25.07 11.74 8.22
C ASN A 199 -24.64 11.78 6.74
N MET A 200 -23.80 12.74 6.38
CA MET A 200 -23.24 12.93 5.03
C MET A 200 -21.74 12.55 4.93
N THR A 201 -21.20 11.79 5.89
CA THR A 201 -19.76 11.46 5.98
C THR A 201 -19.21 10.87 4.68
N TRP A 202 -20.00 10.04 4.00
CA TRP A 202 -19.60 9.33 2.78
C TRP A 202 -20.11 10.00 1.49
N GLY A 203 -20.30 11.32 1.51
CA GLY A 203 -20.76 12.15 0.39
C GLY A 203 -22.26 12.12 0.13
N THR A 204 -22.99 11.13 0.67
CA THR A 204 -24.45 11.01 0.62
C THR A 204 -24.98 10.34 1.88
N ASN A 205 -26.21 10.67 2.24
CA ASN A 205 -26.98 9.98 3.28
C ASN A 205 -27.97 8.96 2.69
N ARG A 206 -28.00 8.79 1.36
CA ARG A 206 -28.99 7.96 0.63
C ARG A 206 -28.32 7.08 -0.41
N VAL A 207 -28.60 5.78 -0.38
CA VAL A 207 -28.29 4.84 -1.47
C VAL A 207 -29.57 4.21 -1.98
N TRP A 208 -30.00 4.68 -3.14
CA TRP A 208 -31.30 4.35 -3.71
C TRP A 208 -31.32 3.04 -4.49
N LEU A 209 -32.49 2.40 -4.53
CA LEU A 209 -32.81 1.39 -5.54
C LEU A 209 -32.80 2.01 -6.95
N PRO A 210 -32.37 1.28 -7.99
CA PRO A 210 -32.64 1.62 -9.38
C PRO A 210 -34.14 1.73 -9.65
N GLU A 211 -34.54 2.58 -10.59
CA GLU A 211 -35.96 2.87 -10.85
C GLU A 211 -36.76 1.63 -11.32
N ALA A 212 -36.10 0.69 -12.00
CA ALA A 212 -36.72 -0.53 -12.51
C ALA A 212 -36.84 -1.65 -11.46
N ASP A 213 -36.16 -1.54 -10.32
CA ASP A 213 -36.03 -2.65 -9.37
C ASP A 213 -37.16 -2.65 -8.33
N ALA A 214 -37.62 -3.86 -8.01
CA ALA A 214 -38.62 -4.12 -6.98
C ALA A 214 -38.20 -5.32 -6.13
N VAL A 215 -38.13 -5.14 -4.81
CA VAL A 215 -37.71 -6.18 -3.86
C VAL A 215 -38.93 -6.70 -3.11
N ALA A 216 -39.49 -7.80 -3.59
CA ALA A 216 -40.67 -8.43 -2.99
C ALA A 216 -40.39 -8.98 -1.57
N PRO A 217 -41.42 -9.16 -0.73
CA PRO A 217 -41.32 -9.90 0.53
C PRO A 217 -40.56 -11.22 0.38
N GLY A 218 -39.59 -11.45 1.27
CA GLY A 218 -38.74 -12.63 1.29
C GLY A 218 -37.53 -12.59 0.35
N ALA A 219 -37.45 -11.63 -0.59
CA ALA A 219 -36.33 -11.48 -1.52
C ALA A 219 -35.15 -10.72 -0.90
N SER A 220 -33.94 -10.97 -1.42
CA SER A 220 -32.73 -10.23 -1.08
C SER A 220 -32.32 -9.30 -2.21
N TYR A 221 -31.71 -8.18 -1.85
CA TYR A 221 -31.18 -7.20 -2.78
C TYR A 221 -29.82 -6.70 -2.33
N THR A 222 -28.89 -6.56 -3.27
CA THR A 222 -27.55 -6.01 -3.04
C THR A 222 -27.49 -4.58 -3.58
N PHE A 223 -27.40 -3.62 -2.67
CA PHE A 223 -27.11 -2.24 -2.99
C PHE A 223 -25.65 -2.11 -3.39
N ARG A 224 -25.39 -1.61 -4.60
CA ARG A 224 -24.06 -1.27 -5.10
C ARG A 224 -23.98 0.23 -5.26
N ALA A 225 -22.99 0.85 -4.62
CA ALA A 225 -22.77 2.29 -4.70
C ALA A 225 -21.29 2.61 -4.71
N THR A 226 -20.96 3.72 -5.37
CA THR A 226 -19.65 4.36 -5.26
C THR A 226 -19.83 5.61 -4.42
N LEU A 227 -19.44 5.52 -3.15
CA LEU A 227 -19.53 6.62 -2.18
C LEU A 227 -18.26 7.47 -2.24
N THR A 228 -18.23 8.61 -1.54
CA THR A 228 -17.05 9.50 -1.51
C THR A 228 -16.45 9.52 -0.12
N ALA A 229 -15.17 9.21 0.03
CA ALA A 229 -14.50 9.27 1.32
C ALA A 229 -14.41 10.72 1.85
N PRO A 230 -14.46 10.94 3.18
CA PRO A 230 -14.18 12.23 3.79
C PRO A 230 -12.87 12.86 3.29
N ALA A 231 -12.83 14.19 3.23
CA ALA A 231 -11.61 14.94 2.87
C ALA A 231 -10.59 14.99 4.01
N VAL A 232 -11.03 14.76 5.25
CA VAL A 232 -10.17 14.76 6.43
C VAL A 232 -9.77 13.32 6.75
N GLU A 233 -8.49 13.13 7.11
CA GLU A 233 -7.96 11.84 7.53
C GLU A 233 -8.52 11.43 8.90
N GLY A 234 -8.71 10.13 9.08
CA GLY A 234 -9.21 9.61 10.34
C GLY A 234 -9.94 8.29 10.20
N ILE A 235 -10.50 7.83 11.31
CA ILE A 235 -11.28 6.60 11.36
C ILE A 235 -12.75 6.99 11.44
N TYR A 236 -13.53 6.59 10.45
CA TYR A 236 -14.94 6.92 10.32
C TYR A 236 -15.81 5.66 10.45
N ASP A 237 -16.92 5.80 11.15
CA ASP A 237 -17.93 4.76 11.24
C ASP A 237 -18.71 4.65 9.91
N PHE A 238 -18.98 3.42 9.51
CA PHE A 238 -19.72 3.07 8.31
C PHE A 238 -20.83 2.10 8.68
N GLN A 239 -22.05 2.61 8.75
CA GLN A 239 -23.24 1.83 9.04
C GLN A 239 -24.43 2.35 8.24
N TRP A 240 -25.33 1.44 7.85
CA TRP A 240 -26.50 1.74 7.04
C TRP A 240 -27.71 0.97 7.54
N ARG A 241 -28.90 1.49 7.25
CA ARG A 241 -30.18 0.85 7.57
C ARG A 241 -31.23 1.17 6.52
N MET A 242 -32.21 0.29 6.33
CA MET A 242 -33.33 0.55 5.43
C MET A 242 -34.20 1.71 5.94
N LEU A 243 -34.56 2.61 5.02
CA LEU A 243 -35.41 3.77 5.26
C LEU A 243 -36.45 3.87 4.13
N GLN A 244 -37.69 4.17 4.52
CA GLN A 244 -38.72 4.66 3.62
C GLN A 244 -38.92 6.16 3.84
N GLU A 245 -38.70 6.97 2.81
CA GLU A 245 -38.70 8.43 2.92
C GLU A 245 -39.97 8.98 3.55
N ALA A 246 -39.80 9.88 4.53
CA ALA A 246 -40.88 10.51 5.27
C ALA A 246 -41.85 9.54 5.98
N VAL A 247 -41.52 8.25 6.06
CA VAL A 247 -42.33 7.22 6.73
C VAL A 247 -41.57 6.70 7.96
N GLU A 248 -40.53 5.90 7.79
CA GLU A 248 -39.83 5.26 8.91
C GLU A 248 -38.46 4.66 8.58
N TRP A 249 -37.63 4.52 9.61
CA TRP A 249 -36.42 3.69 9.59
C TRP A 249 -36.74 2.30 10.13
N PHE A 250 -36.43 1.25 9.37
CA PHE A 250 -36.91 -0.10 9.67
C PHE A 250 -35.86 -1.20 9.49
N GLY A 251 -36.15 -2.35 10.09
CA GLY A 251 -35.28 -3.53 10.07
C GLY A 251 -33.94 -3.35 10.78
N ALA A 252 -33.03 -4.30 10.54
CA ALA A 252 -31.72 -4.39 11.16
C ALA A 252 -30.73 -3.35 10.60
N TYR A 253 -29.79 -2.93 11.43
CA TYR A 253 -28.61 -2.19 11.00
C TYR A 253 -27.64 -3.11 10.25
N SER A 254 -26.89 -2.55 9.31
CA SER A 254 -25.69 -3.21 8.80
C SER A 254 -24.64 -3.37 9.90
N THR A 255 -23.62 -4.21 9.65
CA THR A 255 -22.47 -4.27 10.57
C THR A 255 -21.73 -2.94 10.50
N ASN A 256 -21.49 -2.32 11.67
CA ASN A 256 -20.69 -1.11 11.74
C ASN A 256 -19.22 -1.43 11.43
N LEU A 257 -18.66 -0.81 10.39
CA LEU A 257 -17.23 -0.86 10.10
C LEU A 257 -16.57 0.44 10.53
N ARG A 258 -15.29 0.35 10.90
CA ARG A 258 -14.43 1.50 11.16
C ARG A 258 -13.47 1.61 9.99
N ILE A 259 -13.80 2.44 9.02
CA ILE A 259 -13.00 2.62 7.80
C ILE A 259 -11.97 3.72 8.06
N GLU A 260 -10.73 3.42 7.70
CA GLU A 260 -9.63 4.37 7.85
C GLU A 260 -9.42 5.17 6.57
N VAL A 261 -9.64 6.47 6.66
CA VAL A 261 -9.36 7.45 5.62
C VAL A 261 -7.93 7.94 5.83
N ARG A 262 -7.07 7.69 4.85
CA ARG A 262 -5.65 8.00 4.90
C ARG A 262 -5.26 9.00 3.80
N ALA A 263 -4.11 9.64 3.96
CA ALA A 263 -3.40 10.23 2.84
C ALA A 263 -3.15 9.17 1.73
N PRO A 264 -2.97 9.59 0.47
CA PRO A 264 -2.37 8.75 -0.56
C PRO A 264 -1.03 8.20 -0.04
N VAL A 265 -0.76 6.91 -0.28
CA VAL A 265 0.53 6.32 0.05
C VAL A 265 1.55 6.81 -0.97
N PHE A 266 2.61 7.47 -0.48
CA PHE A 266 3.78 7.79 -1.30
C PHE A 266 4.59 6.50 -1.52
N ALA A 267 4.77 6.12 -2.78
CA ALA A 267 5.46 4.91 -3.21
C ALA A 267 6.02 5.09 -4.62
N CYS A 268 7.34 5.20 -4.77
CA CYS A 268 7.94 5.22 -6.10
C CYS A 268 7.68 3.89 -6.80
N ASP A 269 7.20 3.92 -8.04
CA ASP A 269 7.05 2.72 -8.86
C ASP A 269 8.18 2.57 -9.91
N GLY A 270 9.12 3.53 -9.92
CA GLY A 270 10.29 3.53 -10.79
C GLY A 270 10.00 4.12 -12.16
N THR A 271 8.86 4.79 -12.31
CA THR A 271 8.39 5.33 -13.58
C THR A 271 8.43 6.85 -13.63
N GLU A 272 8.72 7.45 -12.48
CA GLU A 272 8.93 8.87 -12.29
C GLU A 272 10.28 9.32 -12.85
N THR A 273 10.32 10.52 -13.46
CA THR A 273 11.56 11.25 -13.72
C THR A 273 12.27 11.62 -12.42
N LEU A 274 11.49 11.96 -11.38
CA LEU A 274 11.99 12.20 -10.04
C LEU A 274 11.00 11.63 -9.01
N CYS A 275 11.49 10.83 -8.06
CA CYS A 275 10.69 10.36 -6.93
C CYS A 275 11.48 10.46 -5.64
N LEU A 276 11.02 11.32 -4.72
CA LEU A 276 11.74 11.66 -3.50
C LEU A 276 10.81 11.85 -2.31
N ASP A 277 11.17 11.23 -1.19
CA ASP A 277 10.77 11.74 0.11
C ASP A 277 11.73 12.87 0.52
N LEU A 278 11.21 14.10 0.58
CA LEU A 278 11.99 15.33 0.82
C LEU A 278 12.36 15.52 2.30
N THR A 279 12.81 14.46 2.97
CA THR A 279 13.19 14.47 4.39
C THR A 279 14.69 14.57 4.62
N SER A 280 15.52 14.48 3.57
CA SER A 280 16.98 14.66 3.70
C SER A 280 17.63 15.26 2.45
N ALA A 281 18.65 16.10 2.67
CA ALA A 281 19.50 16.63 1.60
C ALA A 281 20.23 15.52 0.84
N ALA A 282 20.62 14.43 1.52
CA ALA A 282 21.31 13.31 0.88
C ALA A 282 20.46 12.62 -0.19
N ALA A 283 19.14 12.50 0.02
CA ALA A 283 18.24 11.94 -0.98
C ALA A 283 18.14 12.86 -2.22
N VAL A 284 18.10 14.18 -1.98
CA VAL A 284 18.12 15.18 -3.05
C VAL A 284 19.42 15.11 -3.85
N GLU A 285 20.57 15.11 -3.19
CA GLU A 285 21.87 15.00 -3.86
C GLU A 285 21.99 13.69 -4.66
N ALA A 286 21.48 12.58 -4.13
CA ALA A 286 21.47 11.28 -4.82
C ALA A 286 20.60 11.28 -6.09
N SER A 287 19.59 12.15 -6.17
CA SER A 287 18.78 12.35 -7.37
C SER A 287 19.36 13.36 -8.37
N GLY A 288 20.56 13.88 -8.13
CA GLY A 288 21.18 14.93 -8.95
C GLY A 288 20.71 16.35 -8.62
N GLY A 289 19.91 16.52 -7.55
CA GLY A 289 19.46 17.83 -7.10
C GLY A 289 20.50 18.58 -6.28
N VAL A 290 20.40 19.91 -6.31
CA VAL A 290 21.28 20.85 -5.59
C VAL A 290 20.45 21.64 -4.59
N VAL A 291 20.80 21.57 -3.31
CA VAL A 291 20.17 22.37 -2.25
C VAL A 291 20.82 23.75 -2.24
N VAL A 292 20.09 24.76 -2.71
CA VAL A 292 20.56 26.16 -2.80
C VAL A 292 20.21 26.95 -1.54
N GLY A 293 19.17 26.54 -0.81
CA GLY A 293 18.84 27.07 0.52
C GLY A 293 17.60 26.41 1.11
N GLY A 294 17.43 26.51 2.43
CA GLY A 294 16.33 25.86 3.16
C GLY A 294 16.83 24.78 4.11
N ASP A 295 15.89 24.20 4.86
CA ASP A 295 16.15 23.24 5.93
C ASP A 295 15.35 21.94 5.75
N PHE A 296 15.98 20.81 6.05
CA PHE A 296 15.32 19.51 6.12
C PHE A 296 14.96 19.15 7.55
N THR A 297 13.74 18.63 7.73
CA THR A 297 13.26 18.09 9.00
C THR A 297 12.53 16.77 8.76
N ALA A 298 12.17 16.07 9.84
CA ALA A 298 11.28 14.91 9.73
C ALA A 298 9.89 15.25 9.15
N ALA A 299 9.50 16.53 9.13
CA ALA A 299 8.27 17.02 8.53
C ALA A 299 8.45 17.46 7.06
N GLY A 300 9.60 17.15 6.44
CA GLY A 300 9.93 17.52 5.07
C GLY A 300 10.89 18.70 4.93
N PHE A 301 11.02 19.16 3.68
CA PHE A 301 11.87 20.25 3.24
C PHE A 301 11.14 21.58 3.33
N GLN A 302 11.77 22.56 3.98
CA GLN A 302 11.28 23.94 4.05
C GLN A 302 12.25 24.86 3.30
N PRO A 303 11.84 25.49 2.18
CA PRO A 303 12.69 26.46 1.50
C PRO A 303 12.99 27.68 2.37
N SER A 304 14.08 28.36 2.07
CA SER A 304 14.45 29.64 2.68
C SER A 304 13.96 30.83 1.86
N ASP A 305 14.13 32.04 2.37
CA ASP A 305 13.84 33.30 1.67
C ASP A 305 14.83 33.63 0.53
N ARG A 306 15.83 32.77 0.31
CA ARG A 306 16.94 32.95 -0.64
C ARG A 306 17.29 31.69 -1.43
N GLY A 307 16.47 30.64 -1.34
CA GLY A 307 16.83 29.36 -1.95
C GLY A 307 15.86 28.24 -1.66
N GLY A 308 15.86 27.25 -2.53
CA GLY A 308 15.16 25.98 -2.37
C GLY A 308 16.03 24.81 -2.83
N ILE A 309 15.43 23.90 -3.60
CA ILE A 309 16.14 22.80 -4.26
C ILE A 309 15.99 22.94 -5.77
N ASP A 310 17.09 22.74 -6.49
CA ASP A 310 17.17 22.83 -7.94
C ASP A 310 17.58 21.50 -8.55
N TRP A 311 16.95 21.12 -9.66
CA TRP A 311 17.35 20.01 -10.52
C TRP A 311 17.52 20.51 -11.94
N GLU A 312 18.67 20.21 -12.54
CA GLU A 312 18.95 20.51 -13.94
C GLU A 312 18.64 19.28 -14.79
N PHE A 313 17.79 19.45 -15.79
CA PHE A 313 17.41 18.40 -16.73
C PHE A 313 17.94 18.72 -18.12
N GLY A 314 18.51 17.71 -18.78
CA GLY A 314 19.00 17.81 -20.14
C GLY A 314 17.89 17.66 -21.19
N PRO A 315 18.26 17.70 -22.48
CA PRO A 315 17.33 17.63 -23.61
C PRO A 315 16.61 16.27 -23.75
N GLU A 316 17.07 15.24 -23.05
CA GLU A 316 16.44 13.92 -23.00
C GLU A 316 15.07 13.94 -22.29
N HIS A 317 14.80 14.95 -21.46
CA HIS A 317 13.54 15.09 -20.74
C HIS A 317 12.60 16.11 -21.42
N ASP A 318 11.54 15.61 -22.06
CA ASP A 318 10.48 16.41 -22.71
C ASP A 318 9.45 16.87 -21.66
N PHE A 319 9.44 18.17 -21.35
CA PHE A 319 8.48 18.77 -20.42
C PHE A 319 7.37 19.58 -21.11
N SER A 320 7.18 19.39 -22.43
CA SER A 320 6.05 19.95 -23.19
C SER A 320 4.69 19.50 -22.66
N ALA A 321 4.68 18.35 -21.99
CA ALA A 321 3.61 17.92 -21.09
C ALA A 321 4.24 17.21 -19.88
N GLY A 322 3.45 16.97 -18.85
CA GLY A 322 3.95 16.21 -17.71
C GLY A 322 2.93 16.09 -16.59
N GLU A 323 3.36 15.39 -15.56
CA GLU A 323 2.59 15.19 -14.33
C GLU A 323 3.48 15.45 -13.12
N MET A 324 2.92 16.01 -12.06
CA MET A 324 3.62 16.17 -10.79
C MET A 324 2.67 15.87 -9.64
N GLU A 325 3.15 15.14 -8.64
CA GLU A 325 2.52 14.99 -7.34
C GLU A 325 3.45 15.51 -6.25
N VAL A 326 2.93 16.34 -5.36
CA VAL A 326 3.70 16.86 -4.22
C VAL A 326 2.79 17.12 -3.03
N ALA A 327 3.24 16.74 -1.85
CA ALA A 327 2.56 17.05 -0.60
C ALA A 327 3.09 18.37 -0.03
N VAL A 328 2.19 19.31 0.24
CA VAL A 328 2.53 20.67 0.67
C VAL A 328 1.81 21.00 1.97
N THR A 329 2.58 21.44 2.96
CA THR A 329 2.08 21.91 4.26
C THR A 329 2.29 23.42 4.38
N GLY A 330 1.31 24.18 4.85
CA GLY A 330 1.53 25.60 5.23
C GLY A 330 1.66 26.59 4.07
N LEU A 331 1.08 26.32 2.89
CA LEU A 331 1.11 27.21 1.72
C LEU A 331 0.24 28.47 1.90
N LEU A 332 0.45 29.25 2.97
CA LEU A 332 -0.27 30.48 3.25
C LEU A 332 0.64 31.69 2.93
N PRO A 333 0.36 32.47 1.87
CA PRO A 333 1.08 33.69 1.56
C PRO A 333 0.80 34.75 2.62
N ARG A 334 1.77 35.62 2.88
CA ARG A 334 1.60 36.75 3.80
C ARG A 334 0.82 37.87 3.11
N PRO A 335 -0.07 38.57 3.83
CA PRO A 335 -0.62 39.82 3.33
C PRO A 335 0.50 40.82 3.01
N GLY A 336 0.45 41.46 1.84
CA GLY A 336 1.51 42.34 1.36
C GLY A 336 1.83 42.16 -0.14
N GLY A 337 2.67 43.03 -0.68
CA GLY A 337 3.04 43.00 -2.09
C GLY A 337 3.93 41.80 -2.46
N GLU A 338 4.34 41.73 -3.73
CA GLU A 338 5.18 40.64 -4.26
C GLU A 338 6.49 40.43 -3.48
N GLY A 339 7.03 41.50 -2.89
CA GLY A 339 8.26 41.48 -2.08
C GLY A 339 8.07 41.15 -0.59
N ASP A 340 6.83 41.04 -0.11
CA ASP A 340 6.51 40.84 1.31
C ASP A 340 5.99 39.42 1.62
N GLY A 341 6.03 38.53 0.62
CA GLY A 341 5.49 37.17 0.73
C GLY A 341 4.03 37.04 0.27
N GLY A 342 3.51 38.01 -0.50
CA GLY A 342 2.19 37.97 -1.13
C GLY A 342 1.97 36.85 -2.15
N LYS A 343 3.01 36.05 -2.44
CA LYS A 343 2.94 34.85 -3.27
C LYS A 343 3.85 33.76 -2.69
N VAL A 344 3.48 32.50 -2.88
CA VAL A 344 4.31 31.34 -2.59
C VAL A 344 4.22 30.38 -3.77
N SER A 345 5.37 30.06 -4.37
CA SER A 345 5.44 29.08 -5.44
C SER A 345 5.47 27.66 -4.88
N ILE A 346 4.82 26.75 -5.58
CA ILE A 346 4.91 25.31 -5.31
C ILE A 346 6.11 24.76 -6.09
N PHE A 347 6.16 25.07 -7.38
CA PHE A 347 7.28 24.71 -8.25
C PHE A 347 7.39 25.72 -9.39
N ASP A 348 8.58 25.81 -9.99
CA ASP A 348 8.81 26.48 -11.25
C ASP A 348 9.77 25.64 -12.10
N PHE A 349 9.49 25.53 -13.40
CA PHE A 349 10.42 25.14 -14.45
C PHE A 349 10.86 26.40 -15.19
N CYS A 350 12.15 26.52 -15.45
CA CYS A 350 12.71 27.62 -16.22
C CYS A 350 13.66 27.11 -17.30
N GLY A 351 13.74 27.80 -18.44
CA GLY A 351 14.87 27.65 -19.35
C GLY A 351 16.16 28.12 -18.68
N LEU A 352 17.29 27.46 -18.95
CA LEU A 352 18.61 27.91 -18.50
C LEU A 352 19.12 29.14 -19.27
N GLU A 353 18.49 29.49 -20.39
CA GLU A 353 18.83 30.66 -21.18
C GLU A 353 18.21 31.93 -20.57
N PRO A 354 19.01 32.93 -20.15
CA PRO A 354 18.53 34.07 -19.34
C PRO A 354 17.56 35.02 -20.04
N GLU A 355 17.37 34.90 -21.36
CA GLU A 355 16.70 35.91 -22.18
C GLU A 355 15.26 35.57 -22.53
N THR A 356 14.79 34.34 -22.30
CA THR A 356 13.48 33.94 -22.82
C THR A 356 12.34 34.08 -21.83
N ASN A 357 12.59 34.16 -20.52
CA ASN A 357 11.54 34.29 -19.49
C ASN A 357 10.44 33.17 -19.58
N GLU A 358 10.78 32.07 -20.27
CA GLU A 358 9.97 30.89 -20.52
C GLU A 358 9.96 29.97 -19.31
N GLY A 359 8.77 29.53 -18.89
CA GLY A 359 8.65 28.63 -17.75
C GLY A 359 7.26 28.10 -17.48
N VAL A 360 7.21 26.98 -16.76
CA VAL A 360 5.99 26.38 -16.22
C VAL A 360 6.01 26.50 -14.71
N GLY A 361 5.05 27.20 -14.12
CA GLY A 361 5.05 27.36 -12.66
C GLY A 361 3.65 27.46 -12.07
N LEU A 362 3.49 26.96 -10.85
CA LEU A 362 2.28 27.13 -10.06
C LEU A 362 2.58 27.94 -8.80
N GLN A 363 1.88 29.06 -8.68
CA GLN A 363 2.06 29.99 -7.56
C GLN A 363 0.72 30.24 -6.89
N LYS A 364 0.72 30.28 -5.56
CA LYS A 364 -0.43 30.70 -4.77
C LYS A 364 -0.27 32.16 -4.37
N MET A 365 -1.31 32.96 -4.54
CA MET A 365 -1.29 34.40 -4.23
C MET A 365 -2.13 34.73 -2.98
N ALA A 366 -1.80 35.85 -2.34
CA ALA A 366 -2.59 36.46 -1.28
C ALA A 366 -3.84 37.12 -1.87
N GLU A 367 -4.91 37.22 -1.06
CA GLU A 367 -6.21 37.72 -1.49
C GLU A 367 -6.17 39.19 -1.94
N ASP A 368 -5.27 39.99 -1.37
CA ASP A 368 -5.07 41.41 -1.71
C ASP A 368 -4.15 41.62 -2.93
N TYR A 369 -3.57 40.55 -3.49
CA TYR A 369 -2.66 40.62 -4.62
C TYR A 369 -3.39 40.45 -5.95
N ARG A 370 -3.42 41.53 -6.78
CA ARG A 370 -3.99 41.58 -8.15
C ARG A 370 -5.38 40.91 -8.26
N ASP A 371 -6.35 41.41 -7.52
CA ASP A 371 -7.78 41.03 -7.61
C ASP A 371 -8.17 39.61 -7.13
N GLY A 372 -7.35 38.99 -6.27
CA GLY A 372 -7.81 37.91 -5.36
C GLY A 372 -7.84 36.50 -5.98
N HIS A 373 -6.82 36.15 -6.73
CA HIS A 373 -6.80 34.90 -7.47
C HIS A 373 -5.96 33.82 -6.77
N ILE A 374 -6.56 32.65 -6.54
CA ILE A 374 -6.06 31.65 -5.58
C ILE A 374 -4.74 31.05 -6.07
N PHE A 375 -4.67 30.69 -7.35
CA PHE A 375 -3.45 30.24 -7.99
C PHE A 375 -3.20 30.97 -9.31
N ARG A 376 -1.94 30.95 -9.73
CA ARG A 376 -1.50 31.42 -11.04
C ARG A 376 -0.67 30.32 -11.68
N TYR A 377 -0.99 30.04 -12.93
CA TYR A 377 -0.25 29.15 -13.80
C TYR A 377 0.39 29.96 -14.92
N GLY A 378 1.70 29.88 -15.09
CA GLY A 378 2.41 30.49 -16.22
C GLY A 378 2.88 29.44 -17.20
N MET A 379 2.68 29.69 -18.49
CA MET A 379 3.39 29.08 -19.63
C MET A 379 3.80 30.25 -20.52
N ASP A 380 5.02 30.20 -21.04
CA ASP A 380 5.58 31.27 -21.87
C ASP A 380 6.62 30.61 -22.79
N ASP A 381 6.53 30.85 -24.10
CA ASP A 381 7.34 30.19 -25.15
C ASP A 381 7.73 31.11 -26.33
N ASP A 382 7.40 32.40 -26.29
CA ASP A 382 7.46 33.26 -27.49
C ASP A 382 8.70 34.18 -27.55
N GLY A 383 9.57 34.11 -26.53
CA GLY A 383 10.82 34.88 -26.44
C GLY A 383 10.60 36.40 -26.38
N LEU A 384 9.37 36.86 -26.12
CA LEU A 384 9.07 38.26 -25.85
C LEU A 384 9.09 38.49 -24.34
N ALA A 385 9.68 39.60 -23.91
CA ALA A 385 9.61 40.05 -22.52
C ALA A 385 8.28 40.75 -22.23
N ASP A 386 7.18 40.32 -22.84
CA ASP A 386 5.85 40.62 -22.34
C ASP A 386 5.44 39.57 -21.30
N ASN A 387 4.47 40.00 -20.52
CA ASN A 387 4.06 39.38 -19.28
C ASN A 387 3.72 37.90 -19.47
N TRP A 388 4.59 36.96 -19.02
CA TRP A 388 4.25 35.59 -18.59
C TRP A 388 2.75 35.36 -18.77
N ASP A 389 2.31 34.76 -19.88
CA ASP A 389 0.92 34.75 -20.35
C ASP A 389 0.04 33.89 -19.44
N ALA A 390 0.00 34.31 -18.19
CA ALA A 390 -0.26 33.47 -17.07
C ALA A 390 -1.75 33.42 -16.88
N VAL A 391 -2.25 32.20 -16.94
CA VAL A 391 -3.62 31.90 -16.64
C VAL A 391 -3.80 32.00 -15.14
N ILE A 392 -4.67 32.94 -14.78
CA ILE A 392 -5.08 33.15 -13.41
C ILE A 392 -6.18 32.12 -13.08
N ILE A 393 -5.97 31.32 -12.05
CA ILE A 393 -6.93 30.34 -11.54
C ILE A 393 -7.69 30.96 -10.37
N THR A 394 -8.93 31.34 -10.62
CA THR A 394 -9.82 31.98 -9.65
C THR A 394 -10.72 30.95 -8.99
N GLY A 395 -11.38 31.31 -7.87
CA GLY A 395 -12.38 30.45 -7.24
C GLY A 395 -13.52 29.98 -8.16
N ARG A 396 -13.77 30.65 -9.30
CA ARG A 396 -14.78 30.24 -10.28
C ARG A 396 -14.31 29.13 -11.21
N ASP A 397 -12.99 28.99 -11.37
CA ASP A 397 -12.37 27.95 -12.17
C ASP A 397 -12.31 26.63 -11.40
N PHE A 398 -12.59 26.67 -10.09
CA PHE A 398 -12.77 25.49 -9.27
C PHE A 398 -14.11 24.82 -9.51
N ARG A 399 -14.04 23.63 -10.15
CA ARG A 399 -15.21 22.78 -10.41
C ARG A 399 -15.77 22.16 -9.13
N CYS A 400 -14.96 22.08 -8.09
CA CYS A 400 -15.39 21.85 -6.72
C CYS A 400 -15.61 23.20 -6.02
N TYR A 401 -16.54 23.30 -5.07
CA TYR A 401 -16.60 24.43 -4.12
C TYR A 401 -15.38 24.35 -3.18
N TYR A 402 -14.19 24.48 -3.73
CA TYR A 402 -12.95 24.49 -3.00
C TYR A 402 -12.66 25.92 -2.58
N SER A 403 -12.87 26.17 -1.30
CA SER A 403 -12.51 27.42 -0.67
C SER A 403 -11.37 27.16 0.29
N ILE A 404 -10.24 27.81 0.06
CA ILE A 404 -9.14 27.82 1.04
C ILE A 404 -9.52 28.55 2.34
N ASN A 405 -10.64 29.27 2.33
CA ASN A 405 -11.15 30.08 3.41
C ASN A 405 -12.40 29.47 4.07
N ASP A 406 -12.99 28.40 3.52
CA ASP A 406 -14.25 27.82 4.01
C ASP A 406 -14.35 26.29 3.75
N PRO A 407 -13.98 25.46 4.74
CA PRO A 407 -13.26 25.84 5.95
C PRO A 407 -11.84 26.31 5.62
N PRO A 408 -11.26 27.23 6.41
CA PRO A 408 -9.92 27.70 6.14
C PRO A 408 -8.90 26.58 6.32
N TRP A 409 -7.89 26.53 5.44
CA TRP A 409 -6.71 25.70 5.64
C TRP A 409 -6.15 25.92 7.04
N GLN A 410 -6.01 24.85 7.81
CA GLN A 410 -5.49 24.94 9.16
C GLN A 410 -3.96 25.08 9.12
N GLU A 411 -3.40 25.76 10.12
CA GLU A 411 -1.95 25.83 10.27
C GLU A 411 -1.37 24.42 10.48
N GLY A 412 -0.41 24.03 9.62
CA GLY A 412 0.19 22.70 9.65
C GLY A 412 -0.61 21.62 8.91
N GLU A 413 -1.72 21.95 8.27
CA GLU A 413 -2.45 21.02 7.40
C GLU A 413 -1.64 20.73 6.13
N THR A 414 -1.64 19.46 5.70
CA THR A 414 -0.93 18.98 4.52
C THR A 414 -1.91 18.60 3.43
N HIS A 415 -1.70 19.13 2.23
CA HIS A 415 -2.51 18.88 1.05
C HIS A 415 -1.66 18.24 -0.05
N ASN A 416 -2.24 17.27 -0.76
CA ASN A 416 -1.58 16.62 -1.88
C ASN A 416 -2.02 17.32 -3.16
N PHE A 417 -1.06 17.92 -3.81
CA PHE A 417 -1.22 18.51 -5.12
C PHE A 417 -0.90 17.45 -6.15
N ARG A 418 -1.83 17.20 -7.06
CA ARG A 418 -1.56 16.50 -8.31
C ARG A 418 -1.80 17.48 -9.44
N LEU A 419 -0.91 17.54 -10.39
CA LEU A 419 -0.99 18.44 -11.53
C LEU A 419 -0.64 17.69 -12.79
N THR A 420 -1.35 17.99 -13.87
CA THR A 420 -0.92 17.62 -15.22
C THR A 420 -0.90 18.86 -16.08
N TRP A 421 0.10 18.99 -16.95
CA TRP A 421 0.17 20.09 -17.91
C TRP A 421 0.44 19.57 -19.31
N SER A 422 0.04 20.36 -20.29
CA SER A 422 0.32 20.20 -21.70
C SER A 422 0.08 21.52 -22.42
N SER A 423 0.29 21.55 -23.74
CA SER A 423 -0.15 22.68 -24.58
C SER A 423 -1.66 22.97 -24.50
N ALA A 424 -2.47 22.04 -24.00
CA ALA A 424 -3.90 22.27 -23.75
C ALA A 424 -4.18 23.04 -22.45
N GLY A 425 -3.17 23.21 -21.59
CA GLY A 425 -3.26 23.83 -20.28
C GLY A 425 -2.89 22.91 -19.12
N LEU A 426 -3.12 23.41 -17.91
CA LEU A 426 -2.93 22.74 -16.62
C LEU A 426 -4.26 22.18 -16.12
N GLU A 427 -4.25 20.94 -15.63
CA GLU A 427 -5.26 20.37 -14.74
C GLU A 427 -4.68 20.20 -13.33
N LEU A 428 -5.39 20.72 -12.33
CA LEU A 428 -4.97 20.73 -10.92
C LEU A 428 -5.98 19.96 -10.07
N TRP A 429 -5.47 19.03 -9.26
CA TRP A 429 -6.21 18.36 -8.20
C TRP A 429 -5.57 18.64 -6.84
N ILE A 430 -6.41 18.85 -5.84
CA ILE A 430 -6.01 18.95 -4.44
C ILE A 430 -6.77 17.87 -3.67
N ASP A 431 -6.06 16.94 -3.04
CA ASP A 431 -6.64 15.86 -2.24
C ASP A 431 -7.64 15.00 -3.01
N ALA A 432 -7.25 14.62 -4.24
CA ALA A 432 -8.06 13.90 -5.22
C ALA A 432 -9.32 14.66 -5.70
N THR A 433 -9.51 15.90 -5.27
CA THR A 433 -10.59 16.76 -5.73
C THR A 433 -10.11 17.54 -6.95
N HIS A 434 -10.81 17.42 -8.08
CA HIS A 434 -10.49 18.20 -9.27
C HIS A 434 -10.80 19.67 -9.04
N CYS A 435 -9.75 20.47 -9.00
CA CYS A 435 -9.73 21.83 -8.51
C CYS A 435 -9.63 22.86 -9.62
N ALA A 436 -8.98 22.66 -10.76
CA ALA A 436 -9.02 23.66 -11.83
C ALA A 436 -8.51 23.10 -13.15
N SER A 437 -8.93 23.72 -14.25
CA SER A 437 -8.41 23.46 -15.60
C SER A 437 -8.27 24.77 -16.38
N GLY A 438 -7.10 25.07 -16.93
CA GLY A 438 -6.90 26.29 -17.74
C GLY A 438 -5.53 26.35 -18.43
N GLY A 439 -5.47 27.00 -19.59
CA GLY A 439 -4.27 27.13 -20.41
C GLY A 439 -4.35 28.31 -21.36
N ASN A 440 -3.21 28.80 -21.79
CA ASN A 440 -3.06 29.86 -22.81
C ASN A 440 -2.83 29.27 -24.22
N GLY A 441 -2.46 27.99 -24.32
CA GLY A 441 -2.20 27.29 -25.59
C GLY A 441 -0.72 27.08 -25.89
N ASP A 442 0.16 27.57 -25.01
CA ASP A 442 1.60 27.64 -25.23
C ASP A 442 2.30 26.36 -24.78
N THR A 443 3.51 26.12 -25.30
CA THR A 443 4.28 24.90 -25.02
C THR A 443 5.68 25.23 -24.51
N PHE A 444 6.02 24.77 -23.31
CA PHE A 444 7.37 24.91 -22.76
C PHE A 444 8.21 23.66 -23.00
N ASP A 445 9.26 23.73 -23.82
CA ASP A 445 10.29 22.68 -23.91
C ASP A 445 11.69 23.17 -24.39
N PRO A 446 12.40 24.04 -23.64
CA PRO A 446 13.79 24.40 -23.95
C PRO A 446 14.78 23.22 -24.05
N ALA A 447 15.96 23.37 -24.64
CA ALA A 447 16.95 22.29 -24.67
C ALA A 447 17.51 21.90 -23.28
N SER A 448 17.45 22.78 -22.29
CA SER A 448 17.89 22.52 -20.92
C SER A 448 17.02 23.27 -19.92
N LYS A 449 16.68 22.60 -18.82
CA LYS A 449 15.68 23.09 -17.86
C LYS A 449 16.22 23.12 -16.45
N LEU A 450 15.77 24.09 -15.69
CA LEU A 450 15.90 24.12 -14.24
C LEU A 450 14.52 23.88 -13.62
N PHE A 451 14.35 22.77 -12.92
CA PHE A 451 13.21 22.54 -12.04
C PHE A 451 13.57 22.98 -10.63
N THR A 452 12.72 23.80 -10.00
CA THR A 452 12.95 24.26 -8.64
C THR A 452 11.75 24.06 -7.73
N LEU A 453 12.01 23.58 -6.51
CA LEU A 453 11.10 23.67 -5.37
C LEU A 453 11.51 24.85 -4.50
N ALA A 454 11.17 26.05 -4.96
CA ALA A 454 11.50 27.30 -4.34
C ALA A 454 10.47 28.38 -4.71
N ALA A 455 10.73 29.62 -4.32
CA ALA A 455 9.87 30.74 -4.67
C ALA A 455 9.99 31.16 -6.15
N ARG A 456 11.17 31.02 -6.78
CA ARG A 456 11.45 31.16 -8.23
C ARG A 456 12.83 30.59 -8.55
N CYS A 457 13.09 30.25 -9.81
CA CYS A 457 14.41 29.83 -10.31
C CYS A 457 15.55 30.83 -10.04
N THR A 458 15.23 32.12 -9.93
CA THR A 458 16.22 33.17 -9.64
C THR A 458 16.53 33.35 -8.15
N HIS A 459 15.78 32.66 -7.27
CA HIS A 459 15.98 32.71 -5.81
C HIS A 459 16.02 34.13 -5.23
N TYR A 460 15.10 35.02 -5.65
CA TYR A 460 15.04 36.41 -5.16
C TYR A 460 14.94 36.49 -3.63
N ALA A 461 15.71 37.41 -3.05
CA ALA A 461 15.65 37.70 -1.62
C ALA A 461 14.26 38.24 -1.20
N ASN A 462 13.79 37.80 -0.03
CA ASN A 462 12.54 38.21 0.66
C ASN A 462 11.25 37.50 0.21
N GLN A 463 11.35 36.42 -0.58
CA GLN A 463 10.18 35.59 -0.86
C GLN A 463 10.06 34.50 0.21
N HIS A 464 9.29 34.76 1.25
CA HIS A 464 9.10 33.81 2.35
C HIS A 464 8.18 32.67 1.93
N ALA A 465 8.74 31.52 1.58
CA ALA A 465 7.98 30.29 1.50
C ALA A 465 7.60 29.85 2.93
N ILE A 466 6.30 29.88 3.26
CA ILE A 466 5.78 29.26 4.49
C ILE A 466 5.39 27.78 4.21
N ALA A 467 5.79 27.24 3.06
CA ALA A 467 5.51 25.86 2.70
C ALA A 467 6.57 24.87 3.21
N ARG A 468 6.12 23.66 3.55
CA ARG A 468 6.97 22.46 3.63
C ARG A 468 6.55 21.49 2.54
N PHE A 469 7.53 20.85 1.93
CA PHE A 469 7.34 19.89 0.85
C PHE A 469 7.73 18.49 1.32
N THR A 470 6.91 17.50 0.99
CA THR A 470 7.17 16.07 1.16
C THR A 470 6.66 15.33 -0.09
N ASN A 471 7.07 14.07 -0.26
CA ASN A 471 6.48 13.16 -1.24
C ASN A 471 6.42 13.72 -2.67
N LEU A 472 7.57 14.09 -3.24
CA LEU A 472 7.65 14.59 -4.60
C LEU A 472 7.71 13.44 -5.60
N ARG A 473 6.80 13.45 -6.58
CA ARG A 473 6.90 12.69 -7.81
C ARG A 473 6.75 13.62 -9.02
N LEU A 474 7.57 13.42 -10.03
CA LEU A 474 7.57 14.20 -11.26
C LEU A 474 7.70 13.27 -12.45
N TRP A 475 6.92 13.52 -13.49
CA TRP A 475 6.97 12.83 -14.77
C TRP A 475 7.06 13.86 -15.91
N ALA A 476 8.11 13.75 -16.72
CA ALA A 476 8.18 14.38 -18.03
C ALA A 476 7.28 13.62 -19.04
N ARG A 477 6.81 14.28 -20.10
CA ARG A 477 6.12 13.62 -21.21
C ARG A 477 7.07 12.59 -21.81
N GLY A 478 6.59 11.36 -22.00
CA GLY A 478 7.44 10.34 -22.59
C GLY A 478 8.66 9.97 -21.73
N ALA A 479 8.64 10.22 -20.41
CA ALA A 479 9.62 9.67 -19.45
C ALA A 479 9.68 8.13 -19.41
N ARG A 480 8.90 7.47 -20.28
CA ARG A 480 9.19 6.13 -20.79
C ARG A 480 9.13 6.21 -22.31
N THR A 481 10.22 6.58 -22.97
CA THR A 481 10.31 6.31 -24.40
C THR A 481 11.11 5.06 -24.57
N CYS A 482 10.47 3.96 -24.18
CA CYS A 482 10.99 2.63 -24.43
C CYS A 482 11.31 2.48 -25.93
N GLY A 483 12.58 2.25 -26.26
CA GLY A 483 13.10 2.22 -27.62
C GLY A 483 13.72 3.54 -28.10
N ASN A 484 14.27 4.37 -27.21
CA ASN A 484 14.96 5.62 -27.56
C ASN A 484 16.47 5.44 -27.86
N GLY A 485 17.00 4.23 -27.68
CA GLY A 485 18.40 3.86 -27.86
C GLY A 485 19.27 3.91 -26.61
N VAL A 486 18.72 4.25 -25.43
CA VAL A 486 19.40 4.36 -24.15
C VAL A 486 18.57 3.69 -23.03
N VAL A 487 19.18 2.85 -22.19
CA VAL A 487 18.52 2.34 -20.97
C VAL A 487 18.55 3.41 -19.90
N ASP A 488 17.41 4.06 -19.66
CA ASP A 488 17.28 5.16 -18.71
C ASP A 488 17.26 4.68 -17.24
N PRO A 489 17.58 5.54 -16.25
CA PRO A 489 17.48 5.18 -14.83
C PRO A 489 16.05 4.72 -14.45
N GLY A 490 15.90 3.43 -14.11
CA GLY A 490 14.60 2.80 -13.82
C GLY A 490 14.14 1.82 -14.90
N GLU A 491 14.76 1.84 -16.08
CA GLU A 491 14.58 0.85 -17.12
C GLU A 491 15.50 -0.37 -16.91
N THR A 492 15.05 -1.54 -17.35
CA THR A 492 15.86 -2.77 -17.41
C THR A 492 16.27 -3.14 -18.83
N CYS A 493 15.68 -2.47 -19.82
CA CYS A 493 15.86 -2.65 -21.26
C CYS A 493 15.27 -1.42 -21.97
N ASP A 494 15.59 -1.23 -23.25
CA ASP A 494 15.21 -0.03 -24.01
C ASP A 494 14.59 -0.42 -25.37
N GLY A 495 13.36 -0.94 -25.31
CA GLY A 495 12.60 -1.41 -26.48
C GLY A 495 13.05 -2.78 -27.02
N ASP A 496 14.24 -3.24 -26.65
CA ASP A 496 14.79 -4.58 -26.91
C ASP A 496 14.50 -5.58 -25.77
N CYS A 497 13.50 -5.25 -24.95
CA CYS A 497 13.09 -6.00 -23.79
C CYS A 497 12.76 -7.48 -24.09
N PRO A 498 13.12 -8.41 -23.17
CA PRO A 498 12.80 -9.81 -23.33
C PRO A 498 11.28 -10.02 -23.41
N THR A 499 10.82 -10.67 -24.48
CA THR A 499 9.40 -11.03 -24.70
C THR A 499 9.06 -12.43 -24.20
N SER A 500 10.09 -13.23 -23.92
CA SER A 500 10.01 -14.53 -23.27
C SER A 500 11.26 -14.73 -22.42
N CYS A 501 11.10 -15.38 -21.27
CA CYS A 501 12.20 -15.65 -20.34
C CYS A 501 12.59 -17.12 -20.35
N SER A 502 12.52 -17.83 -21.48
CA SER A 502 12.93 -19.24 -21.47
C SER A 502 14.44 -19.37 -21.63
N ASP A 503 15.11 -19.88 -20.60
CA ASP A 503 16.54 -20.23 -20.65
C ASP A 503 16.78 -21.65 -21.20
N GLY A 504 15.72 -22.43 -21.37
CA GLY A 504 15.77 -23.82 -21.85
C GLY A 504 16.17 -24.84 -20.79
N ASP A 505 16.29 -24.43 -19.53
CA ASP A 505 16.53 -25.31 -18.39
C ASP A 505 15.18 -25.67 -17.73
N PRO A 506 14.71 -26.93 -17.83
CA PRO A 506 13.46 -27.34 -17.17
C PRO A 506 13.52 -27.19 -15.64
N CYS A 507 14.72 -27.06 -15.04
CA CYS A 507 14.92 -26.88 -13.62
C CYS A 507 14.91 -25.45 -13.11
N THR A 508 14.60 -24.47 -13.95
CA THR A 508 14.35 -23.09 -13.55
C THR A 508 12.90 -22.73 -13.88
N ALA A 509 12.26 -22.00 -12.98
CA ALA A 509 10.92 -21.47 -13.22
C ALA A 509 11.02 -20.09 -13.89
N ASP A 510 10.92 -20.07 -15.21
CA ASP A 510 10.97 -18.87 -16.03
C ASP A 510 9.88 -17.85 -15.66
N THR A 511 10.26 -16.78 -14.95
CA THR A 511 9.33 -15.74 -14.54
C THR A 511 9.71 -14.42 -15.18
N LEU A 512 8.86 -13.94 -16.10
CA LEU A 512 8.92 -12.59 -16.65
C LEU A 512 8.14 -11.63 -15.73
N THR A 513 8.82 -10.61 -15.23
CA THR A 513 8.20 -9.50 -14.50
C THR A 513 8.30 -8.22 -15.32
N GLY A 514 7.36 -7.28 -15.15
CA GLY A 514 7.29 -6.07 -15.96
C GLY A 514 6.75 -6.31 -17.37
N SER A 515 6.98 -5.37 -18.29
CA SER A 515 6.54 -5.47 -19.69
C SER A 515 7.48 -4.73 -20.65
N ALA A 516 7.57 -5.23 -21.88
CA ALA A 516 8.35 -4.59 -22.94
C ALA A 516 7.80 -3.20 -23.32
N ALA A 517 6.51 -2.91 -23.11
CA ALA A 517 5.95 -1.59 -23.37
C ALA A 517 6.34 -0.55 -22.29
N ALA A 518 6.73 -1.03 -21.11
CA ALA A 518 7.09 -0.20 -19.96
C ALA A 518 8.60 -0.19 -19.69
N CYS A 519 9.41 -0.81 -20.57
CA CYS A 519 10.87 -0.93 -20.46
C CYS A 519 11.40 -1.45 -19.11
N ASN A 520 10.56 -2.21 -18.41
CA ASN A 520 10.87 -2.79 -17.10
C ASN A 520 10.80 -4.33 -17.11
N ALA A 521 10.91 -4.94 -18.29
CA ALA A 521 10.85 -6.38 -18.46
C ALA A 521 12.12 -7.05 -17.90
N ALA A 522 11.96 -7.82 -16.84
CA ALA A 522 13.05 -8.54 -16.19
C ALA A 522 12.72 -10.03 -16.06
N CYS A 523 13.68 -10.87 -16.46
CA CYS A 523 13.60 -12.31 -16.28
C CYS A 523 14.21 -12.73 -14.94
N SER A 524 13.53 -13.62 -14.24
CA SER A 524 14.07 -14.33 -13.09
C SER A 524 13.90 -15.83 -13.28
N TYR A 525 14.90 -16.58 -12.83
CA TYR A 525 15.02 -18.02 -13.01
C TYR A 525 15.18 -18.72 -11.64
N PRO A 526 14.20 -18.59 -10.71
CA PRO A 526 14.25 -19.32 -9.46
C PRO A 526 14.34 -20.82 -9.72
N ALA A 527 15.28 -21.48 -9.04
CA ALA A 527 15.46 -22.92 -9.15
C ALA A 527 14.21 -23.66 -8.66
N VAL A 528 13.75 -24.65 -9.45
CA VAL A 528 12.73 -25.60 -9.03
C VAL A 528 13.36 -26.51 -7.98
N VAL A 529 12.80 -26.49 -6.77
CA VAL A 529 13.30 -27.27 -5.62
C VAL A 529 12.34 -28.39 -5.21
N ALA A 530 11.16 -28.44 -5.83
CA ALA A 530 10.14 -29.45 -5.55
C ALA A 530 10.25 -30.60 -6.54
N CYS A 531 10.12 -31.84 -6.06
CA CYS A 531 10.03 -33.03 -6.90
C CYS A 531 8.63 -33.10 -7.53
N ALA A 532 8.51 -33.04 -8.85
CA ALA A 532 7.24 -33.05 -9.56
C ALA A 532 7.36 -33.85 -10.87
N ALA A 533 6.63 -34.97 -10.96
CA ALA A 533 6.68 -35.85 -12.12
C ALA A 533 6.07 -35.23 -13.39
N GLY A 534 6.78 -35.36 -14.51
CA GLY A 534 6.38 -34.95 -15.85
C GLY A 534 6.80 -33.53 -16.25
N ASP A 535 7.68 -32.89 -15.47
CA ASP A 535 8.21 -31.55 -15.75
C ASP A 535 9.63 -31.55 -16.35
N GLY A 536 10.28 -32.72 -16.39
CA GLY A 536 11.60 -32.90 -16.98
C GLY A 536 12.76 -32.36 -16.14
N CYS A 537 12.51 -31.93 -14.89
CA CYS A 537 13.53 -31.45 -13.98
C CYS A 537 13.92 -32.50 -12.91
N CYS A 538 15.18 -32.46 -12.46
CA CYS A 538 15.65 -33.23 -11.31
C CYS A 538 16.36 -32.41 -10.24
N PRO A 539 15.60 -31.81 -9.31
CA PRO A 539 16.15 -31.09 -8.17
C PRO A 539 16.93 -32.02 -7.21
N ALA A 540 17.93 -31.46 -6.54
CA ALA A 540 18.76 -32.22 -5.60
C ALA A 540 17.92 -32.83 -4.45
N GLY A 541 17.97 -34.16 -4.33
CA GLY A 541 17.22 -34.93 -3.32
C GLY A 541 15.95 -35.61 -3.86
N CYS A 542 15.57 -35.35 -5.11
CA CYS A 542 14.52 -36.10 -5.79
C CYS A 542 15.07 -37.41 -6.35
N THR A 543 14.29 -38.48 -6.26
CA THR A 543 14.61 -39.83 -6.74
C THR A 543 13.57 -40.28 -7.75
N GLY A 544 13.86 -41.30 -8.57
CA GLY A 544 12.89 -41.93 -9.47
C GLY A 544 11.59 -42.42 -8.83
N ALA A 545 11.54 -42.56 -7.50
CA ALA A 545 10.33 -42.91 -6.75
C ALA A 545 9.47 -41.69 -6.33
N THR A 546 10.09 -40.53 -6.18
CA THR A 546 9.44 -39.27 -5.79
C THR A 546 9.21 -38.33 -6.96
N ASP A 547 9.97 -38.53 -8.04
CA ASP A 547 9.93 -37.78 -9.28
C ASP A 547 10.20 -38.73 -10.46
N ALA A 548 9.25 -38.89 -11.37
CA ALA A 548 9.36 -39.85 -12.46
C ALA A 548 10.40 -39.43 -13.50
N ASP A 549 10.76 -38.15 -13.58
CA ASP A 549 11.78 -37.65 -14.49
C ASP A 549 13.19 -37.93 -13.97
N CYS A 550 13.32 -38.14 -12.65
CA CYS A 550 14.56 -38.56 -11.99
C CYS A 550 14.78 -40.07 -11.98
N GLY A 551 14.04 -40.76 -12.85
CA GLY A 551 14.19 -42.16 -13.22
C GLY A 551 14.79 -42.39 -14.60
N GLY A 552 15.45 -41.39 -15.21
CA GLY A 552 16.24 -41.56 -16.44
C GLY A 552 17.36 -42.61 -16.30
N PRO A 553 17.82 -43.23 -17.41
CA PRO A 553 18.52 -44.51 -17.40
C PRO A 553 19.81 -44.42 -16.57
N ALA A 554 20.01 -45.39 -15.69
CA ALA A 554 21.26 -45.72 -15.01
C ALA A 554 22.47 -45.25 -15.84
N THR A 555 23.10 -44.16 -15.41
CA THR A 555 24.21 -43.57 -16.16
C THR A 555 25.46 -44.33 -15.80
N CYS A 556 25.59 -45.49 -16.43
CA CYS A 556 26.71 -46.40 -16.25
C CYS A 556 28.05 -45.65 -16.41
N GLY A 557 28.88 -45.66 -15.37
CA GLY A 557 30.19 -45.00 -15.30
C GLY A 557 30.21 -43.66 -14.55
N ASN A 558 29.35 -43.47 -13.54
CA ASN A 558 29.27 -42.22 -12.75
C ASN A 558 30.13 -42.22 -11.47
N GLY A 559 30.83 -43.32 -11.17
CA GLY A 559 31.66 -43.56 -10.00
C GLY A 559 30.94 -44.17 -8.78
N VAL A 560 29.65 -44.52 -8.88
CA VAL A 560 28.82 -45.09 -7.81
C VAL A 560 27.89 -46.19 -8.35
N VAL A 561 27.81 -47.34 -7.67
CA VAL A 561 26.84 -48.41 -8.04
C VAL A 561 25.45 -48.07 -7.49
N ASP A 562 24.52 -47.70 -8.38
CA ASP A 562 23.16 -47.27 -8.04
C ASP A 562 22.19 -48.45 -7.75
N PRO A 563 21.07 -48.22 -7.04
CA PRO A 563 20.08 -49.27 -6.75
C PRO A 563 19.47 -49.88 -8.03
N GLY A 564 19.95 -51.06 -8.42
CA GLY A 564 19.56 -51.75 -9.65
C GLY A 564 20.72 -52.09 -10.59
N GLU A 565 21.91 -51.55 -10.33
CA GLU A 565 23.17 -51.86 -11.03
C GLU A 565 23.93 -53.01 -10.36
N THR A 566 24.72 -53.76 -11.14
CA THR A 566 25.67 -54.77 -10.63
C THR A 566 27.12 -54.30 -10.68
N CYS A 567 27.40 -53.22 -11.42
CA CYS A 567 28.71 -52.60 -11.64
C CYS A 567 28.48 -51.18 -12.18
N ASP A 568 29.50 -50.32 -12.17
CA ASP A 568 29.37 -48.90 -12.57
C ASP A 568 30.45 -48.51 -13.60
N GLY A 569 30.33 -49.07 -14.81
CA GLY A 569 31.25 -48.87 -15.93
C GLY A 569 32.52 -49.73 -15.88
N ASP A 570 32.85 -50.30 -14.72
CA ASP A 570 33.93 -51.26 -14.46
C ASP A 570 33.46 -52.72 -14.52
N CYS A 571 32.41 -52.97 -15.29
CA CYS A 571 31.78 -54.27 -15.41
C CYS A 571 32.73 -55.36 -15.97
N PRO A 572 32.62 -56.62 -15.50
CA PRO A 572 33.43 -57.73 -16.01
C PRO A 572 33.30 -57.88 -17.53
N THR A 573 34.42 -57.83 -18.24
CA THR A 573 34.47 -57.99 -19.71
C THR A 573 34.83 -59.41 -20.14
N ASP A 574 35.33 -60.21 -19.20
CA ASP A 574 35.63 -61.63 -19.37
C ASP A 574 35.08 -62.39 -18.16
N CYS A 575 34.51 -63.56 -18.42
CA CYS A 575 33.86 -64.40 -17.43
C CYS A 575 34.55 -65.78 -17.32
N ASP A 576 35.71 -65.98 -17.93
CA ASP A 576 36.48 -67.22 -17.76
C ASP A 576 37.01 -67.33 -16.32
N ASP A 577 36.55 -68.35 -15.57
CA ASP A 577 37.02 -68.64 -14.20
C ASP A 577 38.20 -69.63 -14.17
N GLY A 578 38.67 -70.07 -15.34
CA GLY A 578 39.78 -71.01 -15.51
C GLY A 578 39.42 -72.46 -15.17
N ASP A 579 38.16 -72.76 -14.86
CA ASP A 579 37.67 -74.13 -14.68
C ASP A 579 37.03 -74.62 -15.99
N VAL A 580 37.73 -75.50 -16.70
CA VAL A 580 37.24 -76.11 -17.95
C VAL A 580 35.94 -76.90 -17.77
N CYS A 581 35.54 -77.20 -16.53
CA CYS A 581 34.29 -77.87 -16.19
C CYS A 581 33.09 -76.95 -15.97
N THR A 582 33.25 -75.64 -16.11
CA THR A 582 32.16 -74.67 -16.08
C THR A 582 31.92 -74.07 -17.46
N ALA A 583 30.64 -73.92 -17.81
CA ALA A 583 30.22 -73.10 -18.91
C ALA A 583 30.03 -71.68 -18.39
N ASP A 584 30.90 -70.78 -18.85
CA ASP A 584 30.93 -69.38 -18.42
C ASP A 584 30.05 -68.54 -19.33
N LEU A 585 28.91 -68.09 -18.78
CA LEU A 585 27.95 -67.29 -19.51
C LEU A 585 27.94 -65.85 -18.98
N PRO A 586 28.41 -64.87 -19.76
CA PRO A 586 28.15 -63.47 -19.46
C PRO A 586 26.65 -63.19 -19.62
N THR A 587 26.05 -62.60 -18.60
CA THR A 587 24.65 -62.16 -18.61
C THR A 587 24.59 -60.64 -18.40
N GLY A 588 23.63 -59.97 -19.05
CA GLY A 588 23.56 -58.50 -19.04
C GLY A 588 24.52 -57.83 -20.03
N SER A 589 24.75 -56.52 -19.89
CA SER A 589 25.68 -55.75 -20.72
C SER A 589 26.41 -54.67 -19.94
N ALA A 590 27.69 -54.46 -20.26
CA ALA A 590 28.50 -53.41 -19.66
C ALA A 590 27.94 -52.00 -19.95
N ALA A 591 27.27 -51.80 -21.09
CA ALA A 591 26.64 -50.51 -21.43
C ALA A 591 25.38 -50.21 -20.59
N ALA A 592 24.79 -51.23 -19.96
CA ALA A 592 23.60 -51.10 -19.11
C ALA A 592 23.92 -51.37 -17.63
N CYS A 593 25.20 -51.42 -17.25
CA CYS A 593 25.67 -51.61 -15.86
C CYS A 593 25.02 -52.77 -15.10
N ASN A 594 24.63 -53.81 -15.83
CA ASN A 594 23.98 -55.01 -15.30
C ASN A 594 24.70 -56.30 -15.72
N ALA A 595 25.96 -56.18 -16.15
CA ALA A 595 26.78 -57.33 -16.54
C ALA A 595 27.17 -58.15 -15.30
N ALA A 596 26.95 -59.46 -15.38
CA ALA A 596 27.26 -60.44 -14.35
C ALA A 596 27.68 -61.76 -14.99
N CYS A 597 28.68 -62.43 -14.40
CA CYS A 597 29.12 -63.75 -14.84
C CYS A 597 28.31 -64.85 -14.14
N ARG A 598 27.84 -65.81 -14.94
CA ARG A 598 27.17 -67.00 -14.44
C ARG A 598 27.92 -68.23 -14.91
N HIS A 599 28.58 -68.89 -13.97
CA HIS A 599 29.31 -70.14 -14.19
C HIS A 599 28.36 -71.31 -13.92
N THR A 600 28.08 -72.10 -14.95
CA THR A 600 27.21 -73.28 -14.83
C THR A 600 28.03 -74.56 -15.04
N PRO A 601 28.10 -75.47 -14.07
CA PRO A 601 28.83 -76.73 -14.24
C PRO A 601 28.31 -77.49 -15.45
N ILE A 602 29.21 -78.03 -16.28
CA ILE A 602 28.88 -78.88 -17.41
C ILE A 602 28.62 -80.30 -16.88
N PRO A 603 27.37 -80.81 -16.88
CA PRO A 603 27.07 -82.08 -16.21
C PRO A 603 27.21 -83.30 -17.14
N ILE A 604 27.67 -83.10 -18.39
CA ILE A 604 27.70 -84.12 -19.43
C ILE A 604 29.13 -84.62 -19.61
N CYS A 605 29.29 -85.94 -19.55
CA CYS A 605 30.54 -86.64 -19.79
C CYS A 605 30.88 -86.64 -21.29
N THR A 606 31.89 -85.89 -21.71
CA THR A 606 32.27 -85.73 -23.13
C THR A 606 33.78 -85.84 -23.29
N GLY A 607 34.24 -86.88 -24.00
CA GLY A 607 35.68 -87.09 -24.16
C GLY A 607 36.39 -86.10 -25.07
N GLY A 608 37.58 -85.67 -24.62
CA GLY A 608 38.53 -84.85 -25.36
C GLY A 608 38.43 -83.35 -25.08
N ASP A 609 37.65 -82.93 -24.09
CA ASP A 609 37.50 -81.52 -23.67
C ASP A 609 38.28 -81.18 -22.40
N GLY A 610 38.87 -82.18 -21.73
CA GLY A 610 39.72 -82.01 -20.55
C GLY A 610 38.96 -81.80 -19.25
N CYS A 611 37.62 -81.85 -19.25
CA CYS A 611 36.81 -81.77 -18.05
C CYS A 611 36.45 -83.18 -17.53
N CYS A 612 36.39 -83.34 -16.20
CA CYS A 612 35.83 -84.55 -15.58
C CYS A 612 34.72 -84.21 -14.56
N PRO A 613 33.46 -84.09 -15.01
CA PRO A 613 32.34 -83.76 -14.12
C PRO A 613 32.05 -84.87 -13.10
N ALA A 614 31.52 -84.48 -11.94
CA ALA A 614 31.15 -85.43 -10.89
C ALA A 614 30.09 -86.44 -11.37
N GLY A 615 30.48 -87.72 -11.44
CA GLY A 615 29.63 -88.82 -11.94
C GLY A 615 30.06 -89.38 -13.30
N CYS A 616 31.03 -88.74 -13.97
CA CYS A 616 31.69 -89.25 -15.16
C CYS A 616 32.84 -90.20 -14.79
N THR A 617 33.17 -91.14 -15.68
CA THR A 617 34.17 -92.19 -15.47
C THR A 617 34.99 -92.36 -16.74
N ALA A 618 36.19 -92.93 -16.66
CA ALA A 618 37.05 -93.23 -17.82
C ALA A 618 36.36 -93.98 -18.97
N ALA A 619 35.24 -94.65 -18.70
CA ALA A 619 34.49 -95.42 -19.68
C ALA A 619 33.54 -94.57 -20.55
N ASN A 620 33.03 -93.45 -20.03
CA ASN A 620 32.10 -92.55 -20.74
C ASN A 620 32.67 -91.14 -20.92
N ASP A 621 33.74 -90.81 -20.21
CA ASP A 621 34.58 -89.65 -20.43
C ASP A 621 36.06 -90.08 -20.39
N PRO A 622 36.71 -90.21 -21.55
CA PRO A 622 38.14 -90.47 -21.66
C PRO A 622 39.04 -89.55 -20.83
N ASP A 623 38.60 -88.33 -20.50
CA ASP A 623 39.38 -87.39 -19.69
C ASP A 623 39.29 -87.73 -18.18
N CYS A 624 38.24 -88.44 -17.77
CA CYS A 624 38.07 -89.00 -16.42
C CYS A 624 38.92 -90.26 -16.19
N THR A 625 40.23 -90.21 -16.42
CA THR A 625 41.10 -91.37 -16.20
C THR A 625 41.27 -91.67 -14.71
N GLY A 626 40.68 -92.76 -14.25
CA GLY A 626 40.78 -93.22 -12.86
C GLY A 626 42.16 -93.82 -12.56
N SER A 627 43.13 -92.98 -12.19
CA SER A 627 44.18 -93.29 -11.20
C SER A 627 45.13 -92.10 -10.98
N GLY A 628 45.14 -91.56 -9.75
CA GLY A 628 46.35 -91.00 -9.10
C GLY A 628 46.79 -89.58 -9.49
N ASP A 629 46.84 -88.72 -8.47
CA ASP A 629 47.73 -87.56 -8.25
C ASP A 629 48.40 -86.88 -9.47
N ALA A 630 47.94 -85.67 -9.78
CA ALA A 630 48.74 -84.54 -10.27
C ALA A 630 47.88 -83.28 -10.04
N GLY A 631 48.31 -82.23 -9.34
CA GLY A 631 49.66 -81.73 -9.24
C GLY A 631 49.67 -80.36 -9.89
N THR A 632 49.63 -79.33 -9.04
CA THR A 632 50.26 -78.01 -9.22
C THR A 632 51.08 -77.83 -10.49
N ASP A 633 50.92 -76.70 -11.20
CA ASP A 633 52.07 -75.93 -11.69
C ASP A 633 51.72 -74.54 -12.29
N SER A 634 52.39 -73.52 -11.75
CA SER A 634 52.89 -72.32 -12.45
C SER A 634 53.76 -72.73 -13.66
N PRO A 635 54.18 -71.90 -14.67
CA PRO A 635 54.75 -70.54 -14.50
C PRO A 635 54.62 -69.60 -15.73
N GLY A 636 55.21 -68.40 -15.69
CA GLY A 636 55.57 -67.69 -16.94
C GLY A 636 55.69 -66.16 -16.89
N VAL A 637 56.80 -65.67 -16.33
CA VAL A 637 57.39 -64.36 -16.69
C VAL A 637 58.20 -64.51 -17.98
N PRO A 638 58.34 -63.47 -18.82
CA PRO A 638 59.68 -63.04 -19.18
C PRO A 638 59.84 -61.50 -19.14
N ASP A 639 60.90 -61.04 -18.45
CA ASP A 639 62.01 -60.22 -18.98
C ASP A 639 61.72 -58.71 -19.04
N SER A 640 62.65 -57.78 -18.76
CA SER A 640 63.95 -57.75 -18.08
C SER A 640 64.40 -56.27 -18.13
N GLY A 641 65.17 -55.81 -17.12
CA GLY A 641 65.88 -54.52 -17.08
C GLY A 641 65.18 -53.43 -16.28
N GLY A 642 65.68 -52.92 -15.14
CA GLY A 642 67.08 -52.60 -14.82
C GLY A 642 67.53 -51.49 -15.76
N ASP A 643 67.96 -50.29 -15.38
CA ASP A 643 68.40 -49.66 -14.14
C ASP A 643 67.94 -48.19 -14.27
N GLY A 644 67.82 -47.42 -13.19
CA GLY A 644 69.00 -46.77 -12.66
C GLY A 644 68.72 -45.29 -12.54
N CYS A 645 68.91 -44.81 -11.32
CA CYS A 645 69.03 -43.41 -10.99
C CYS A 645 70.06 -42.73 -11.90
N ASP A 646 69.79 -41.51 -12.37
CA ASP A 646 70.59 -40.39 -11.90
C ASP A 646 69.93 -39.04 -12.18
N CYS A 647 70.01 -38.22 -11.16
CA CYS A 647 69.84 -36.79 -11.21
C CYS A 647 71.06 -36.21 -11.92
N THR A 648 70.89 -35.23 -12.82
CA THR A 648 71.49 -33.90 -12.65
C THR A 648 71.43 -33.07 -13.94
N LEU A 649 70.91 -31.86 -13.75
CA LEU A 649 71.47 -30.58 -14.20
C LEU A 649 71.71 -30.39 -15.71
N GLY A 650 70.84 -29.55 -16.27
CA GLY A 650 71.28 -28.17 -16.40
C GLY A 650 71.56 -27.64 -17.81
N ARG A 651 70.71 -26.67 -18.17
CA ARG A 651 71.03 -25.42 -18.87
C ARG A 651 71.41 -25.49 -20.35
N GLY A 652 70.46 -25.03 -21.17
CA GLY A 652 70.59 -23.68 -21.72
C GLY A 652 70.72 -23.56 -23.24
N ALA A 653 69.75 -22.88 -23.85
CA ALA A 653 69.92 -21.55 -24.45
C ALA A 653 69.45 -21.37 -25.92
N ARG A 654 68.70 -20.26 -26.10
CA ARG A 654 68.54 -19.37 -27.28
C ARG A 654 67.37 -19.61 -28.26
N GLY A 655 66.26 -18.90 -27.99
CA GLY A 655 65.61 -17.81 -28.79
C GLY A 655 65.14 -18.06 -30.23
N PRO A 656 64.10 -17.35 -30.74
CA PRO A 656 63.83 -15.92 -30.51
C PRO A 656 62.36 -15.51 -30.18
N SER A 657 62.21 -14.27 -29.72
CA SER A 657 60.95 -13.49 -29.60
C SER A 657 60.50 -12.91 -30.97
N PRO A 658 59.34 -12.23 -31.11
CA PRO A 658 59.11 -10.85 -30.57
C PRO A 658 57.80 -10.73 -29.74
N LEU A 659 57.80 -10.05 -28.58
CA LEU A 659 57.51 -8.60 -28.34
C LEU A 659 56.00 -8.25 -28.46
N LEU A 660 55.33 -7.54 -27.54
CA LEU A 660 55.77 -6.72 -26.40
C LEU A 660 54.56 -6.24 -25.52
N LEU A 661 54.86 -5.93 -24.25
CA LEU A 661 54.21 -5.03 -23.25
C LEU A 661 52.95 -5.48 -22.47
N LEU A 662 52.79 -5.32 -21.13
CA LEU A 662 53.63 -4.80 -20.02
C LEU A 662 52.99 -5.11 -18.64
N LEU A 663 53.88 -5.40 -17.69
CA LEU A 663 53.97 -4.96 -16.27
C LEU A 663 53.01 -5.42 -15.15
N ALA A 664 53.69 -5.97 -14.14
CA ALA A 664 53.33 -6.06 -12.74
C ALA A 664 53.61 -4.75 -11.95
N ALA A 665 52.91 -4.61 -10.81
CA ALA A 665 53.39 -4.19 -9.47
C ALA A 665 54.12 -2.82 -9.32
N ALA A 666 54.07 -2.06 -8.23
CA ALA A 666 53.72 -2.32 -6.85
C ALA A 666 53.61 -0.96 -6.11
N LEU A 667 52.86 -0.96 -5.02
CA LEU A 667 53.23 -0.40 -3.70
C LEU A 667 53.62 1.08 -3.53
N LEU A 668 52.88 1.67 -2.58
CA LEU A 668 53.29 2.58 -1.50
C LEU A 668 53.03 4.09 -1.64
N ARG A 669 52.21 4.54 -0.67
CA ARG A 669 52.29 5.76 0.15
C ARG A 669 51.43 6.98 -0.26
N ARG A 670 50.38 7.15 0.55
CA ARG A 670 50.07 8.31 1.43
C ARG A 670 50.01 9.71 0.81
N ARG A 671 48.85 10.35 1.05
CA ARG A 671 48.61 11.78 1.39
C ARG A 671 49.10 12.80 0.34
N ARG A 672 48.33 13.81 -0.10
CA ARG A 672 47.55 14.81 0.66
C ARG A 672 46.98 15.79 -0.38
N SER A 673 45.78 16.33 -0.11
CA SER A 673 45.31 17.71 -0.42
C SER A 673 45.60 18.34 -1.79
N ARG A 674 44.53 18.64 -2.53
CA ARG A 674 44.07 20.02 -2.77
C ARG A 674 42.55 20.04 -2.74
#